data_AF-A0AAE1SGY9-F1
#
_entry.id   AF-A0AAE1SGY9-F1
#
_cell.length_a   1.000
_cell.length_b   1.000
_cell.length_c   1.000
_cell.angle_alpha   90.00
_cell.angle_beta   90.00
_cell.angle_gamma   90.00
#
_symmetry.space_group_name_H-M   'P 1'
#
loop_
_entity.id
_entity.type
_entity.pdbx_description
1 polymer ?
#
loop_
_entity_poly.entity_id
_entity_poly.type
_entity_poly.pdbx_seq_one_letter_code
_entity_poly.pdbx_strand_id
1 'polypeptide(L)'
;MPSPQFRAVMTDSMPFSGLPDASCRGTGSCPATVLITGNNRTLGESVAGKMFVDSSEPNSTTDFETIADGIFVVRKFEAFILLTGTNFSYYTKYIGLLFHIRPQCSAAIPSHFRNFTSETDLDVICVEGLNLWHNSSAEINDELFKGYREGNTEGKLNEVLAAYDFLDTSGENFNVNVQFNSTYEDNHLSDEPRLLRIPRAENMVILSSLVYEKQRKLRIMMKMHGLGDVPYWMITYAYFLVISLIYMCCYFGFGVLTGLTIFKLNSYGVQCIFYFVFTNLQISMAFLLAAVFSNLKTASVVAYTIVFGTGILAFLLFQPLVDDASFPRGWLILMELYPGFSLYRGLYELSQYARGGFRVGTYGMFWEYLSNSNNGMREVLIIMSIEWVVFLIVSYYLDQVISSGSGNRRSLLFFLPNSQRKHLTSLDKPSKQSAESSVQIENNDVSEEREKVEELLEKPHSNYSAICYNLKKMYPGKDGNPDKFAVKGLSLALPRGECFGMLGPNGAGKTTLISMMTGLLEPSSGSAYVEGLNLRTQMNEIYGSMGVCPQHDLLWDTLTGREHLLFYGRLKNLKGAALSQAVEKSLKSFNLCQGGVADRLAKKYSGGMRRRLSVAISLIGDPKVVYMDEPSTGLDPASRKMLWDVVKHAKQDRAIILTST
;
A
#
# COMPACT_ATOMS: atom_id res chain seq x y z
N MET A 1 -37.02 -11.91 -6.05
CA MET A 1 -37.33 -12.13 -7.49
C MET A 1 -38.75 -11.65 -7.77
N PRO A 2 -39.02 -10.95 -8.88
CA PRO A 2 -40.36 -10.52 -9.25
C PRO A 2 -41.24 -11.72 -9.64
N SER A 3 -42.48 -11.76 -9.17
CA SER A 3 -43.47 -12.78 -9.59
C SER A 3 -43.70 -12.70 -11.10
N PRO A 4 -44.06 -13.79 -11.79
CA PRO A 4 -44.20 -13.80 -13.26
C PRO A 4 -45.09 -12.69 -13.83
N GLN A 5 -46.18 -12.33 -13.13
CA GLN A 5 -47.09 -11.25 -13.51
C GLN A 5 -46.49 -9.82 -13.43
N PHE A 6 -45.35 -9.66 -12.76
CA PHE A 6 -44.68 -8.38 -12.54
C PHE A 6 -43.31 -8.29 -13.22
N ARG A 7 -42.89 -9.29 -14.01
CA ARG A 7 -41.59 -9.25 -14.71
C ARG A 7 -41.60 -8.23 -15.85
N ALA A 8 -40.44 -7.64 -16.14
CA ALA A 8 -40.30 -6.59 -17.14
C ALA A 8 -40.72 -7.07 -18.54
N VAL A 9 -41.57 -6.26 -19.19
CA VAL A 9 -42.05 -6.48 -20.57
C VAL A 9 -42.09 -5.16 -21.31
N MET A 10 -42.14 -5.23 -22.63
CA MET A 10 -42.29 -4.04 -23.46
C MET A 10 -43.65 -3.39 -23.20
N THR A 11 -43.62 -2.12 -22.77
CA THR A 11 -44.82 -1.30 -22.50
C THR A 11 -44.59 0.12 -22.98
N ASP A 12 -45.65 0.92 -23.12
CA ASP A 12 -45.53 2.35 -23.46
C ASP A 12 -44.69 3.15 -22.45
N SER A 13 -44.56 2.65 -21.22
CA SER A 13 -43.73 3.22 -20.14
C SER A 13 -42.33 2.61 -20.01
N MET A 14 -42.01 1.52 -20.74
CA MET A 14 -40.69 0.90 -20.89
C MET A 14 -40.47 0.45 -22.35
N PRO A 15 -40.14 1.36 -23.28
CA PRO A 15 -40.01 1.09 -24.71
C PRO A 15 -38.63 0.49 -25.07
N PHE A 16 -38.08 -0.40 -24.25
CA PHE A 16 -36.73 -0.92 -24.45
C PHE A 16 -36.70 -2.04 -25.49
N SER A 17 -35.84 -1.91 -26.51
CA SER A 17 -35.64 -2.95 -27.52
C SER A 17 -34.93 -4.16 -26.90
N GLY A 18 -35.62 -5.31 -26.85
CA GLY A 18 -35.09 -6.56 -26.29
C GLY A 18 -35.89 -7.13 -25.12
N LEU A 19 -36.86 -6.37 -24.59
CA LEU A 19 -37.83 -6.91 -23.63
C LEU A 19 -38.90 -7.76 -24.34
N PRO A 20 -39.42 -8.82 -23.68
CA PRO A 20 -40.50 -9.65 -24.22
C PRO A 20 -41.83 -8.88 -24.26
N ASP A 21 -42.78 -9.38 -25.06
CA ASP A 21 -44.14 -8.85 -25.13
C ASP A 21 -44.92 -9.11 -23.81
N ALA A 22 -45.82 -8.19 -23.45
CA ALA A 22 -46.64 -8.28 -22.23
C ALA A 22 -47.46 -9.58 -22.10
N SER A 23 -47.76 -10.25 -23.22
CA SER A 23 -48.39 -11.57 -23.26
C SER A 23 -47.67 -12.64 -22.42
N CYS A 24 -46.34 -12.55 -22.22
CA CYS A 24 -45.59 -13.50 -21.40
C CYS A 24 -45.97 -13.46 -19.91
N ARG A 25 -46.58 -12.36 -19.43
CA ARG A 25 -47.03 -12.23 -18.02
C ARG A 25 -48.20 -13.16 -17.75
N GLY A 26 -49.07 -13.35 -18.76
CA GLY A 26 -50.24 -14.23 -18.68
C GLY A 26 -49.88 -15.72 -18.73
N THR A 27 -48.80 -16.08 -19.43
CA THR A 27 -48.29 -17.46 -19.52
C THR A 27 -47.28 -17.81 -18.42
N GLY A 28 -46.82 -16.81 -17.66
CA GLY A 28 -45.82 -16.98 -16.60
C GLY A 28 -44.39 -17.20 -17.12
N SER A 29 -44.15 -17.03 -18.41
CA SER A 29 -42.90 -17.36 -19.09
C SER A 29 -41.94 -16.18 -19.28
N CYS A 30 -42.26 -14.99 -18.76
CA CYS A 30 -41.35 -13.85 -18.90
C CYS A 30 -39.99 -14.12 -18.22
N PRO A 31 -38.86 -13.82 -18.87
CA PRO A 31 -37.55 -13.90 -18.23
C PRO A 31 -37.37 -12.92 -17.07
N ALA A 32 -36.39 -13.19 -16.22
CA ALA A 32 -35.91 -12.30 -15.19
C ALA A 32 -34.85 -11.36 -15.77
N THR A 33 -35.19 -10.06 -15.86
CA THR A 33 -34.33 -9.07 -16.50
C THR A 33 -33.27 -8.51 -15.54
N VAL A 34 -32.03 -8.43 -16.01
CA VAL A 34 -30.87 -7.79 -15.37
C VAL A 34 -30.34 -6.69 -16.28
N LEU A 35 -30.12 -5.49 -15.75
CA LEU A 35 -29.61 -4.36 -16.52
C LEU A 35 -28.08 -4.26 -16.41
N ILE A 36 -27.39 -3.92 -17.49
CA ILE A 36 -25.93 -3.77 -17.50
C ILE A 36 -25.55 -2.45 -18.15
N THR A 37 -24.58 -1.73 -17.58
CA THR A 37 -23.98 -0.54 -18.21
C THR A 37 -22.46 -0.54 -18.02
N GLY A 38 -21.74 0.24 -18.83
CA GLY A 38 -20.30 0.41 -18.70
C GLY A 38 -19.67 1.17 -19.87
N ASN A 39 -18.42 1.60 -19.69
CA ASN A 39 -17.69 2.35 -20.72
C ASN A 39 -17.27 1.49 -21.92
N ASN A 40 -17.15 0.17 -21.72
CA ASN A 40 -16.82 -0.78 -22.77
C ASN A 40 -17.91 -1.86 -22.86
N ARG A 41 -18.75 -1.75 -23.90
CA ARG A 41 -19.88 -2.65 -24.13
C ARG A 41 -19.49 -4.11 -24.28
N THR A 42 -18.45 -4.40 -25.05
CA THR A 42 -18.03 -5.79 -25.29
C THR A 42 -17.53 -6.47 -24.01
N LEU A 43 -16.85 -5.72 -23.14
CA LEU A 43 -16.40 -6.21 -21.85
C LEU A 43 -17.58 -6.49 -20.92
N GLY A 44 -18.50 -5.53 -20.78
CA GLY A 44 -19.66 -5.69 -19.89
C GLY A 44 -20.62 -6.79 -20.37
N GLU A 45 -20.89 -6.89 -21.67
CA GLU A 45 -21.68 -7.99 -22.25
C GLU A 45 -20.97 -9.34 -22.09
N SER A 46 -19.64 -9.40 -22.21
CA SER A 46 -18.88 -10.65 -22.02
C SER A 46 -18.90 -11.13 -20.57
N VAL A 47 -18.79 -10.21 -19.61
CA VAL A 47 -18.89 -10.53 -18.17
C VAL A 47 -20.32 -10.92 -17.82
N ALA A 48 -21.32 -10.17 -18.30
CA ALA A 48 -22.72 -10.46 -18.09
C ALA A 48 -23.16 -11.79 -18.71
N GLY A 49 -22.67 -12.10 -19.91
CA GLY A 49 -22.94 -13.37 -20.60
C GLY A 49 -22.43 -14.60 -19.85
N LYS A 50 -21.57 -14.42 -18.83
CA LYS A 50 -21.12 -15.48 -17.92
C LYS A 50 -21.77 -15.45 -16.54
N MET A 51 -22.70 -14.52 -16.28
CA MET A 51 -23.41 -14.43 -15.00
C MET A 51 -24.44 -15.55 -14.84
N PHE A 52 -25.13 -15.94 -15.92
CA PHE A 52 -26.02 -17.09 -15.90
C PHE A 52 -25.24 -18.33 -16.32
N VAL A 53 -24.96 -19.22 -15.36
CA VAL A 53 -24.21 -20.45 -15.61
C VAL A 53 -25.13 -21.47 -16.28
N ASP A 54 -24.66 -22.08 -17.36
CA ASP A 54 -25.36 -23.15 -18.07
C ASP A 54 -24.99 -24.51 -17.44
N SER A 55 -25.37 -24.72 -16.18
CA SER A 55 -25.11 -25.97 -15.45
C SER A 55 -26.09 -27.08 -15.87
N SER A 56 -25.74 -28.36 -15.79
CA SER A 56 -26.70 -29.43 -16.11
C SER A 56 -27.95 -29.37 -15.20
N GLU A 57 -29.13 -29.71 -15.72
CA GLU A 57 -30.33 -29.86 -14.85
C GLU A 57 -29.99 -30.81 -13.69
N PRO A 58 -30.28 -30.44 -12.43
CA PRO A 58 -30.05 -31.33 -11.30
C PRO A 58 -30.98 -32.54 -11.44
N ASN A 59 -30.43 -33.63 -11.96
CA ASN A 59 -31.18 -34.87 -12.25
C ASN A 59 -31.38 -35.75 -11.00
N SER A 60 -30.74 -35.39 -9.87
CA SER A 60 -30.77 -36.19 -8.65
C SER A 60 -30.68 -35.34 -7.38
N THR A 61 -31.16 -35.88 -6.26
CA THR A 61 -31.03 -35.32 -4.90
C THR A 61 -29.58 -35.21 -4.43
N THR A 62 -28.59 -35.63 -5.24
CA THR A 62 -27.16 -35.66 -4.89
C THR A 62 -26.33 -34.61 -5.61
N ASP A 63 -26.88 -33.86 -6.56
CA ASP A 63 -26.17 -32.83 -7.34
C ASP A 63 -26.15 -31.46 -6.62
N PHE A 64 -25.76 -31.46 -5.34
CA PHE A 64 -25.71 -30.26 -4.51
C PHE A 64 -24.63 -29.25 -4.96
N GLU A 65 -23.54 -29.73 -5.57
CA GLU A 65 -22.50 -28.85 -6.14
C GLU A 65 -23.06 -28.04 -7.32
N THR A 66 -23.89 -28.65 -8.16
CA THR A 66 -24.56 -28.01 -9.30
C THR A 66 -25.59 -26.95 -8.87
N ILE A 67 -26.16 -27.11 -7.67
CA ILE A 67 -27.06 -26.14 -7.02
C ILE A 67 -26.29 -25.04 -6.27
N ALA A 68 -25.01 -25.23 -5.94
CA ALA A 68 -24.19 -24.17 -5.35
C ALA A 68 -23.64 -23.19 -6.43
N ASP A 69 -23.48 -23.67 -7.67
CA ASP A 69 -22.85 -22.93 -8.76
C ASP A 69 -23.81 -22.03 -9.59
N GLY A 70 -25.13 -22.13 -9.37
CA GLY A 70 -26.15 -21.33 -10.06
C GLY A 70 -26.60 -20.07 -9.31
N ILE A 71 -27.24 -19.12 -10.00
CA ILE A 71 -27.92 -17.97 -9.33
C ILE A 71 -29.26 -18.47 -8.79
N PHE A 72 -29.31 -18.72 -7.47
CA PHE A 72 -30.52 -19.13 -6.77
C PHE A 72 -31.15 -17.98 -5.99
N VAL A 73 -32.43 -17.71 -6.24
CA VAL A 73 -33.20 -16.66 -5.54
C VAL A 73 -34.34 -17.29 -4.76
N VAL A 74 -34.47 -16.94 -3.47
CA VAL A 74 -35.53 -17.45 -2.59
C VAL A 74 -36.64 -16.40 -2.45
N ARG A 75 -37.90 -16.86 -2.35
CA ARG A 75 -39.09 -15.98 -2.26
C ARG A 75 -39.30 -15.33 -0.87
N LYS A 76 -38.81 -15.93 0.22
CA LYS A 76 -38.93 -15.40 1.60
C LYS A 76 -37.58 -15.41 2.31
N PHE A 77 -37.31 -14.33 3.04
CA PHE A 77 -36.04 -14.04 3.72
C PHE A 77 -36.05 -14.48 5.20
N GLU A 78 -36.54 -15.69 5.51
CA GLU A 78 -36.33 -16.25 6.87
C GLU A 78 -35.06 -17.13 6.97
N ALA A 79 -34.35 -17.35 5.86
CA ALA A 79 -33.25 -18.31 5.76
C ALA A 79 -31.90 -17.67 5.40
N PHE A 80 -31.49 -16.58 6.06
CA PHE A 80 -30.20 -15.92 5.78
C PHE A 80 -29.01 -16.43 6.63
N ILE A 81 -29.06 -17.65 7.13
CA ILE A 81 -27.83 -18.34 7.54
C ILE A 81 -27.89 -19.74 6.93
N LEU A 82 -26.81 -20.15 6.27
CA LEU A 82 -26.53 -21.50 5.74
C LEU A 82 -26.85 -21.80 4.27
N LEU A 83 -26.10 -21.15 3.36
CA LEU A 83 -25.87 -21.69 2.00
C LEU A 83 -24.39 -22.02 1.70
N THR A 84 -23.50 -21.92 2.70
CA THR A 84 -22.11 -22.37 2.57
C THR A 84 -21.81 -23.39 3.65
N GLY A 85 -22.03 -24.67 3.35
CA GLY A 85 -21.64 -25.78 4.22
C GLY A 85 -22.56 -26.99 4.11
N THR A 86 -22.01 -28.15 4.46
CA THR A 86 -22.55 -29.52 4.44
C THR A 86 -23.89 -29.77 5.16
N ASN A 87 -24.62 -28.72 5.58
CA ASN A 87 -25.87 -28.79 6.34
C ASN A 87 -27.10 -28.29 5.56
N PHE A 88 -27.08 -28.31 4.22
CA PHE A 88 -28.24 -27.94 3.39
C PHE A 88 -29.51 -28.76 3.75
N SER A 89 -29.34 -30.03 4.14
CA SER A 89 -30.44 -30.94 4.51
C SER A 89 -31.29 -30.49 5.72
N TYR A 90 -30.78 -29.63 6.59
CA TYR A 90 -31.51 -29.22 7.81
C TYR A 90 -32.42 -28.00 7.57
N TYR A 91 -32.16 -27.22 6.51
CA TYR A 91 -32.82 -25.93 6.27
C TYR A 91 -33.85 -25.96 5.13
N THR A 92 -33.97 -27.07 4.40
CA THR A 92 -35.02 -27.28 3.39
C THR A 92 -36.43 -27.07 3.94
N LYS A 93 -36.63 -27.24 5.26
CA LYS A 93 -37.91 -27.05 5.94
C LYS A 93 -38.44 -25.60 5.93
N TYR A 94 -37.56 -24.62 5.70
CA TYR A 94 -37.91 -23.18 5.68
C TYR A 94 -37.85 -22.56 4.27
N ILE A 95 -37.41 -23.34 3.27
CA ILE A 95 -37.27 -22.88 1.89
C ILE A 95 -38.49 -23.36 1.11
N GLY A 96 -39.47 -22.47 0.93
CA GLY A 96 -40.73 -22.84 0.26
C GLY A 96 -40.64 -22.93 -1.27
N LEU A 97 -39.75 -22.18 -1.92
CA LEU A 97 -39.66 -22.15 -3.38
C LEU A 97 -38.30 -21.58 -3.83
N LEU A 98 -37.59 -22.32 -4.68
CA LEU A 98 -36.25 -21.98 -5.16
C LEU A 98 -36.29 -21.66 -6.66
N PHE A 99 -35.79 -20.49 -7.06
CA PHE A 99 -35.69 -20.13 -8.47
C PHE A 99 -34.27 -20.28 -8.98
N HIS A 100 -34.07 -21.02 -10.07
CA HIS A 100 -32.79 -21.19 -10.75
C HIS A 100 -32.77 -20.37 -12.04
N ILE A 101 -31.90 -19.36 -12.14
CA ILE A 101 -31.87 -18.45 -13.29
C ILE A 101 -30.84 -18.91 -14.32
N ARG A 102 -31.29 -19.18 -15.55
CA ARG A 102 -30.47 -19.74 -16.65
C ARG A 102 -30.62 -18.97 -17.97
N PRO A 103 -29.64 -19.05 -18.89
CA PRO A 103 -29.80 -18.42 -20.20
C PRO A 103 -30.91 -19.06 -21.06
N GLN A 104 -31.17 -20.36 -20.88
CA GLN A 104 -32.26 -21.10 -21.54
C GLN A 104 -32.81 -22.16 -20.57
N CYS A 105 -34.13 -22.38 -20.58
CA CYS A 105 -34.78 -23.44 -19.80
C CYS A 105 -35.35 -24.51 -20.74
N SER A 106 -35.05 -25.79 -20.48
CA SER A 106 -35.71 -26.91 -21.15
C SER A 106 -37.14 -27.05 -20.63
N ALA A 107 -38.12 -27.21 -21.52
CA ALA A 107 -39.51 -27.36 -21.10
C ALA A 107 -39.78 -28.76 -20.53
N ALA A 108 -39.62 -28.97 -19.22
CA ALA A 108 -40.31 -30.03 -18.48
C ALA A 108 -40.17 -29.91 -16.94
N ILE A 109 -41.31 -29.67 -16.29
CA ILE A 109 -41.76 -30.16 -14.96
C ILE A 109 -41.00 -29.60 -13.72
N PRO A 110 -41.71 -29.07 -12.69
CA PRO A 110 -41.09 -28.80 -11.39
C PRO A 110 -40.45 -30.09 -10.85
N SER A 111 -39.14 -30.09 -10.68
CA SER A 111 -38.43 -31.23 -10.12
C SER A 111 -38.70 -31.30 -8.61
N HIS A 112 -39.48 -32.30 -8.19
CA HIS A 112 -39.78 -32.56 -6.79
C HIS A 112 -38.60 -33.31 -6.15
N PHE A 113 -37.97 -32.70 -5.14
CA PHE A 113 -36.88 -33.32 -4.39
C PHE A 113 -37.39 -33.87 -3.05
N ARG A 114 -37.28 -35.20 -2.83
CA ARG A 114 -37.49 -35.84 -1.53
C ARG A 114 -36.17 -36.11 -0.82
N ASN A 115 -36.01 -35.58 0.39
CA ASN A 115 -34.86 -35.87 1.26
C ASN A 115 -35.14 -37.10 2.14
N PHE A 116 -34.17 -38.01 2.30
CA PHE A 116 -34.32 -39.26 3.07
C PHE A 116 -34.46 -39.08 4.59
N THR A 117 -34.22 -37.87 5.11
CA THR A 117 -34.17 -37.58 6.56
C THR A 117 -35.28 -36.65 7.07
N SER A 118 -36.07 -36.02 6.18
CA SER A 118 -37.23 -35.21 6.56
C SER A 118 -38.23 -35.09 5.40
N GLU A 119 -39.51 -35.36 5.64
CA GLU A 119 -40.64 -35.17 4.71
C GLU A 119 -40.88 -33.68 4.39
N THR A 120 -40.03 -33.06 3.56
CA THR A 120 -40.30 -31.73 3.00
C THR A 120 -39.94 -31.70 1.53
N ASP A 121 -40.92 -31.40 0.69
CA ASP A 121 -40.78 -31.24 -0.76
C ASP A 121 -40.20 -29.86 -1.08
N LEU A 122 -39.11 -29.81 -1.86
CA LEU A 122 -38.50 -28.56 -2.35
C LEU A 122 -38.79 -28.42 -3.84
N ASP A 123 -39.50 -27.36 -4.22
CA ASP A 123 -39.80 -27.06 -5.63
C ASP A 123 -38.75 -26.10 -6.21
N VAL A 124 -38.01 -26.57 -7.21
CA VAL A 124 -37.05 -25.77 -7.98
C VAL A 124 -37.68 -25.39 -9.32
N ILE A 125 -37.76 -24.09 -9.59
CA ILE A 125 -38.31 -23.55 -10.84
C ILE A 125 -37.18 -22.93 -11.67
N CYS A 126 -36.97 -23.44 -12.89
CA CYS A 126 -36.11 -22.79 -13.87
C CYS A 126 -36.76 -21.50 -14.37
N VAL A 127 -36.01 -20.41 -14.39
CA VAL A 127 -36.43 -19.14 -14.99
C VAL A 127 -35.36 -18.65 -15.94
N GLU A 128 -35.77 -18.24 -17.13
CA GLU A 128 -34.84 -17.65 -18.09
C GLU A 128 -34.35 -16.29 -17.59
N GLY A 129 -33.04 -16.04 -17.67
CA GLY A 129 -32.39 -14.78 -17.34
C GLY A 129 -32.12 -13.96 -18.60
N LEU A 130 -32.47 -12.68 -18.57
CA LEU A 130 -32.25 -11.76 -19.69
C LEU A 130 -31.32 -10.64 -19.26
N ASN A 131 -30.18 -10.53 -19.93
CA ASN A 131 -29.23 -9.43 -19.75
C ASN A 131 -29.53 -8.31 -20.76
N LEU A 132 -29.78 -7.10 -20.28
CA LEU A 132 -30.12 -5.94 -21.11
C LEU A 132 -29.10 -4.81 -20.95
N TRP A 133 -28.48 -4.38 -22.04
CA TRP A 133 -27.45 -3.33 -22.04
C TRP A 133 -28.04 -1.91 -22.09
N HIS A 134 -27.44 -0.99 -21.32
CA HIS A 134 -27.76 0.43 -21.30
C HIS A 134 -26.50 1.31 -21.37
N ASN A 135 -26.66 2.51 -21.93
CA ASN A 135 -25.55 3.44 -22.17
C ASN A 135 -25.33 4.43 -21.02
N SER A 136 -26.24 4.51 -20.04
CA SER A 136 -26.17 5.46 -18.95
C SER A 136 -26.60 4.84 -17.63
N SER A 137 -25.81 5.08 -16.57
CA SER A 137 -26.18 4.71 -15.21
C SER A 137 -27.38 5.51 -14.68
N ALA A 138 -27.65 6.69 -15.23
CA ALA A 138 -28.83 7.48 -14.86
C ALA A 138 -30.14 6.82 -15.32
N GLU A 139 -30.15 6.19 -16.50
CA GLU A 139 -31.32 5.45 -17.02
C GLU A 139 -31.60 4.20 -16.19
N ILE A 140 -30.55 3.45 -15.83
CA ILE A 140 -30.66 2.29 -14.94
C ILE A 140 -31.22 2.69 -13.57
N ASN A 141 -30.71 3.79 -13.00
CA ASN A 141 -31.19 4.29 -11.72
C ASN A 141 -32.65 4.75 -11.80
N ASP A 142 -33.04 5.48 -12.86
CA ASP A 142 -34.42 5.94 -13.01
C ASP A 142 -35.40 4.76 -13.09
N GLU A 143 -35.04 3.67 -13.77
CA GLU A 143 -35.85 2.45 -13.85
C GLU A 143 -35.84 1.61 -12.57
N LEU A 144 -34.68 1.42 -11.92
CA LEU A 144 -34.61 0.67 -10.66
C LEU A 144 -35.37 1.36 -9.52
N PHE A 145 -35.42 2.70 -9.53
CA PHE A 145 -36.01 3.50 -8.45
C PHE A 145 -37.31 4.22 -8.84
N LYS A 146 -37.87 3.95 -10.03
CA LYS A 146 -39.10 4.58 -10.55
C LYS A 146 -40.27 4.53 -9.56
N GLY A 147 -40.44 3.41 -8.87
CA GLY A 147 -41.48 3.20 -7.86
C GLY A 147 -41.21 3.83 -6.48
N TYR A 148 -40.06 4.49 -6.26
CA TYR A 148 -39.70 5.09 -4.97
C TYR A 148 -39.99 6.59 -4.91
N ARG A 149 -39.93 7.32 -6.04
CA ARG A 149 -40.21 8.77 -6.09
C ARG A 149 -41.65 9.12 -5.71
N GLU A 150 -42.59 8.19 -5.91
CA GLU A 150 -44.01 8.36 -5.58
C GLU A 150 -44.42 7.57 -4.32
N GLY A 151 -43.49 6.85 -3.68
CA GLY A 151 -43.77 5.90 -2.60
C GLY A 151 -44.47 4.65 -3.13
N ASN A 152 -43.88 3.47 -2.91
CA ASN A 152 -44.46 2.18 -3.31
C ASN A 152 -45.64 1.79 -2.41
N THR A 153 -46.70 2.60 -2.41
CA THR A 153 -47.88 2.48 -1.54
C THR A 153 -48.68 1.19 -1.77
N GLU A 154 -48.49 0.55 -2.91
CA GLU A 154 -49.16 -0.69 -3.32
C GLU A 154 -48.31 -1.96 -3.11
N GLY A 155 -47.08 -1.85 -2.59
CA GLY A 155 -46.20 -3.00 -2.34
C GLY A 155 -45.78 -3.77 -3.60
N LYS A 156 -45.82 -3.13 -4.77
CA LYS A 156 -45.49 -3.77 -6.05
C LYS A 156 -44.01 -4.11 -6.12
N LEU A 157 -43.69 -5.34 -6.54
CA LEU A 157 -42.31 -5.79 -6.78
C LEU A 157 -41.76 -5.11 -8.04
N ASN A 158 -40.48 -4.72 -8.00
CA ASN A 158 -39.84 -4.11 -9.17
C ASN A 158 -39.79 -5.09 -10.34
N GLU A 159 -39.94 -4.62 -11.58
CA GLU A 159 -40.04 -5.49 -12.76
C GLU A 159 -38.69 -6.09 -13.18
N VAL A 160 -37.60 -5.48 -12.70
CA VAL A 160 -36.19 -5.83 -12.95
C VAL A 160 -35.56 -6.45 -11.70
N LEU A 161 -34.71 -7.47 -11.90
CA LEU A 161 -34.06 -8.22 -10.82
C LEU A 161 -32.90 -7.45 -10.17
N ALA A 162 -31.98 -6.93 -10.98
CA ALA A 162 -30.78 -6.23 -10.53
C ALA A 162 -30.17 -5.42 -11.70
N ALA A 163 -29.21 -4.55 -11.39
CA ALA A 163 -28.36 -3.88 -12.35
C ALA A 163 -26.87 -3.91 -11.97
N TYR A 164 -26.02 -3.98 -12.99
CA TYR A 164 -24.57 -4.01 -12.87
C TYR A 164 -23.95 -2.85 -13.66
N ASP A 165 -23.17 -2.03 -12.99
CA ASP A 165 -22.50 -0.86 -13.57
C ASP A 165 -20.97 -1.04 -13.57
N PHE A 166 -20.40 -1.09 -14.78
CA PHE A 166 -18.98 -1.27 -15.07
C PHE A 166 -18.31 0.02 -15.59
N LEU A 167 -18.88 1.22 -15.38
CA LEU A 167 -18.32 2.48 -15.89
C LEU A 167 -16.86 2.71 -15.44
N ASP A 168 -16.52 2.33 -14.21
CA ASP A 168 -15.16 2.48 -13.67
C ASP A 168 -14.23 1.28 -13.99
N THR A 169 -14.66 0.33 -14.80
CA THR A 169 -13.84 -0.81 -15.23
C THR A 169 -12.97 -0.43 -16.45
N SER A 170 -11.70 -0.85 -16.42
CA SER A 170 -10.72 -0.67 -17.49
C SER A 170 -9.84 -1.93 -17.64
N GLY A 171 -8.99 -1.99 -18.67
CA GLY A 171 -8.06 -3.11 -18.85
C GLY A 171 -7.05 -3.31 -17.71
N GLU A 172 -6.84 -2.30 -16.85
CA GLU A 172 -5.93 -2.35 -15.70
C GLU A 172 -6.66 -2.43 -14.34
N ASN A 173 -7.98 -2.26 -14.29
CA ASN A 173 -8.72 -2.11 -13.04
C ASN A 173 -10.17 -2.61 -13.19
N PHE A 174 -10.59 -3.58 -12.39
CA PHE A 174 -11.96 -4.10 -12.39
C PHE A 174 -12.77 -3.46 -11.26
N ASN A 175 -13.85 -2.76 -11.60
CA ASN A 175 -14.73 -2.09 -10.65
C ASN A 175 -16.20 -2.23 -11.09
N VAL A 176 -17.02 -2.89 -10.27
CA VAL A 176 -18.44 -3.13 -10.54
C VAL A 176 -19.28 -2.59 -9.39
N ASN A 177 -20.31 -1.82 -9.72
CA ASN A 177 -21.33 -1.38 -8.79
C ASN A 177 -22.60 -2.22 -9.04
N VAL A 178 -23.09 -2.90 -8.01
CA VAL A 178 -24.26 -3.78 -8.10
C VAL A 178 -25.43 -3.12 -7.39
N GLN A 179 -26.55 -3.00 -8.08
CA GLN A 179 -27.77 -2.37 -7.58
C GLN A 179 -28.93 -3.36 -7.68
N PHE A 180 -29.73 -3.50 -6.64
CA PHE A 180 -30.93 -4.32 -6.68
C PHE A 180 -31.98 -3.73 -5.75
N ASN A 181 -33.26 -3.99 -6.03
CA ASN A 181 -34.38 -3.49 -5.25
C ASN A 181 -35.03 -4.64 -4.47
N SER A 182 -34.99 -4.59 -3.14
CA SER A 182 -35.71 -5.50 -2.25
C SER A 182 -36.92 -4.76 -1.66
N THR A 183 -38.14 -5.16 -2.01
CA THR A 183 -39.35 -4.68 -1.34
C THR A 183 -39.48 -5.37 0.02
N TYR A 184 -39.49 -4.60 1.10
CA TYR A 184 -39.82 -5.09 2.44
C TYR A 184 -41.34 -5.06 2.61
N GLU A 185 -41.93 -6.18 3.03
CA GLU A 185 -43.38 -6.30 3.22
C GLU A 185 -43.83 -5.76 4.61
N ASP A 186 -42.90 -5.42 5.49
CA ASP A 186 -43.20 -4.96 6.84
C ASP A 186 -42.89 -3.47 7.05
N ASN A 187 -43.90 -2.72 7.51
CA ASN A 187 -43.83 -1.31 7.95
C ASN A 187 -42.92 -1.06 9.18
N HIS A 188 -42.01 -1.98 9.50
CA HIS A 188 -41.01 -1.78 10.54
C HIS A 188 -39.81 -1.02 9.96
N LEU A 189 -39.87 0.30 10.14
CA LEU A 189 -38.89 1.36 9.84
C LEU A 189 -37.47 1.18 10.45
N SER A 190 -36.90 -0.04 10.53
CA SER A 190 -35.63 -0.25 11.26
C SER A 190 -34.44 -0.83 10.48
N ASP A 191 -34.57 -1.19 9.20
CA ASP A 191 -33.41 -1.66 8.43
C ASP A 191 -33.17 -0.81 7.17
N GLU A 192 -32.16 0.06 7.25
CA GLU A 192 -31.63 0.80 6.10
C GLU A 192 -31.06 -0.16 5.02
N PRO A 193 -31.10 0.22 3.74
CA PRO A 193 -30.46 -0.56 2.67
C PRO A 193 -28.96 -0.73 2.95
N ARG A 194 -28.51 -1.99 3.05
CA ARG A 194 -27.10 -2.34 3.29
C ARG A 194 -26.30 -2.14 2.01
N LEU A 195 -25.79 -0.94 1.82
CA LEU A 195 -24.75 -0.63 0.84
C LEU A 195 -23.42 -1.23 1.32
N LEU A 196 -22.98 -2.33 0.74
CA LEU A 196 -21.63 -2.85 0.97
C LEU A 196 -20.62 -1.99 0.19
N ARG A 197 -20.29 -0.82 0.71
CA ARG A 197 -19.08 -0.11 0.30
C ARG A 197 -17.91 -0.74 1.03
N ILE A 198 -16.94 -1.26 0.27
CA ILE A 198 -15.65 -1.71 0.81
C ILE A 198 -14.83 -0.44 1.12
N PRO A 199 -14.67 -0.02 2.38
CA PRO A 199 -13.75 1.07 2.69
C PRO A 199 -12.34 0.62 2.31
N ARG A 200 -11.59 1.51 1.64
CA ARG A 200 -10.15 1.35 1.50
C ARG A 200 -9.56 1.27 2.91
N ALA A 201 -9.06 0.10 3.30
CA ALA A 201 -8.52 -0.14 4.63
C ALA A 201 -7.36 0.84 4.89
N GLU A 202 -7.41 1.58 5.99
CA GLU A 202 -6.43 2.61 6.35
C GLU A 202 -4.97 2.12 6.33
N ASN A 203 -4.76 0.85 6.68
CA ASN A 203 -3.47 0.16 6.66
C ASN A 203 -2.80 0.25 5.29
N MET A 204 -3.61 0.28 4.23
CA MET A 204 -3.14 0.35 2.86
C MET A 204 -2.57 1.73 2.52
N VAL A 205 -3.10 2.81 3.09
CA VAL A 205 -2.61 4.18 2.85
C VAL A 205 -1.23 4.35 3.47
N ILE A 206 -1.05 3.87 4.70
CA ILE A 206 0.23 3.91 5.43
C ILE A 206 1.29 3.11 4.66
N LEU A 207 0.99 1.85 4.32
CA LEU A 207 1.91 1.00 3.57
C LEU A 207 2.25 1.61 2.21
N SER A 208 1.25 2.13 1.49
CA SER A 208 1.46 2.73 0.17
C SER A 208 2.38 3.94 0.24
N SER A 209 2.22 4.80 1.25
CA SER A 209 3.07 5.97 1.47
C SER A 209 4.52 5.56 1.77
N LEU A 210 4.72 4.61 2.69
CA LEU A 210 6.05 4.10 3.06
C LEU A 210 6.78 3.46 1.87
N VAL A 211 6.08 2.59 1.12
CA VAL A 211 6.66 1.92 -0.04
C VAL A 211 6.89 2.90 -1.21
N TYR A 212 6.02 3.89 -1.38
CA TYR A 212 6.22 4.95 -2.37
C TYR A 212 7.50 5.75 -2.10
N GLU A 213 7.74 6.17 -0.86
CA GLU A 213 8.98 6.89 -0.48
C GLU A 213 10.23 6.07 -0.72
N LYS A 214 10.17 4.76 -0.39
CA LYS A 214 11.25 3.80 -0.61
C LYS A 214 11.51 3.58 -2.09
N GLN A 215 10.47 3.32 -2.89
CA GLN A 215 10.56 3.09 -4.33
C GLN A 215 11.14 4.31 -5.06
N ARG A 216 10.75 5.52 -4.65
CA ARG A 216 11.26 6.78 -5.19
C ARG A 216 12.60 7.21 -4.59
N LYS A 217 13.20 6.43 -3.68
CA LYS A 217 14.47 6.74 -2.98
C LYS A 217 14.46 8.09 -2.25
N LEU A 218 13.29 8.60 -1.88
CA LEU A 218 13.14 9.91 -1.22
C LEU A 218 13.73 9.87 0.20
N ARG A 219 13.57 8.75 0.90
CA ARG A 219 14.17 8.53 2.23
C ARG A 219 15.70 8.62 2.21
N ILE A 220 16.32 8.05 1.18
CA ILE A 220 17.78 8.10 0.99
C ILE A 220 18.22 9.55 0.78
N MET A 221 17.49 10.29 -0.05
CA MET A 221 17.77 11.69 -0.30
C MET A 221 17.67 12.54 0.98
N MET A 222 16.65 12.31 1.82
CA MET A 222 16.52 12.97 3.13
C MET A 222 17.71 12.65 4.04
N LYS A 223 18.15 11.39 4.07
CA LYS A 223 19.30 10.95 4.85
C LYS A 223 20.60 11.62 4.42
N MET A 224 20.84 11.73 3.11
CA MET A 224 22.00 12.45 2.56
C MET A 224 22.04 13.93 2.94
N HIS A 225 20.87 14.51 3.24
CA HIS A 225 20.74 15.91 3.63
C HIS A 225 20.72 16.11 5.15
N GLY A 226 21.03 15.06 5.93
CA GLY A 226 21.23 15.14 7.38
C GLY A 226 20.10 14.55 8.23
N LEU A 227 19.05 13.96 7.64
CA LEU A 227 18.00 13.30 8.42
C LEU A 227 18.49 11.94 8.95
N GLY A 228 18.64 11.83 10.27
CA GLY A 228 18.96 10.55 10.91
C GLY A 228 17.82 9.52 10.79
N ASP A 229 18.17 8.23 10.88
CA ASP A 229 17.17 7.15 10.78
C ASP A 229 16.15 7.19 11.94
N VAL A 230 16.60 7.42 13.18
CA VAL A 230 15.70 7.43 14.35
C VAL A 230 14.70 8.60 14.30
N PRO A 231 15.10 9.86 14.04
CA PRO A 231 14.15 10.95 13.83
C PRO A 231 13.13 10.67 12.72
N TYR A 232 13.56 10.09 11.59
CA TYR A 232 12.64 9.70 10.51
C TYR A 232 11.56 8.75 11.04
N TRP A 233 11.96 7.64 11.67
CA TRP A 233 11.02 6.67 12.23
C TRP A 233 10.04 7.29 13.22
N MET A 234 10.53 8.12 14.14
CA MET A 234 9.69 8.79 15.15
C MET A 234 8.68 9.75 14.52
N ILE A 235 9.12 10.58 13.56
CA ILE A 235 8.25 11.55 12.88
C ILE A 235 7.20 10.81 12.04
N THR A 236 7.62 9.81 11.27
CA THR A 236 6.71 9.04 10.41
C THR A 236 5.69 8.25 11.23
N TYR A 237 6.11 7.61 12.33
CA TYR A 237 5.20 6.92 13.24
C TYR A 237 4.21 7.89 13.89
N ALA A 238 4.69 9.03 14.43
CA ALA A 238 3.84 10.04 15.05
C ALA A 238 2.84 10.65 14.06
N TYR A 239 3.26 10.89 12.82
CA TYR A 239 2.40 11.40 11.75
C TYR A 239 1.23 10.44 11.47
N PHE A 240 1.53 9.15 11.28
CA PHE A 240 0.48 8.15 11.05
C PHE A 240 -0.39 7.92 12.28
N LEU A 241 0.19 7.95 13.49
CA LEU A 241 -0.58 7.88 14.73
C LEU A 241 -1.59 9.02 14.84
N VAL A 242 -1.21 10.27 14.54
CA VAL A 242 -2.11 11.43 14.57
C VAL A 242 -3.25 11.27 13.57
N ILE A 243 -2.94 10.84 12.33
CA ILE A 243 -3.97 10.61 11.30
C ILE A 243 -4.94 9.52 11.75
N SER A 244 -4.43 8.39 12.24
CA SER A 244 -5.27 7.28 12.67
C SER A 244 -6.08 7.60 13.93
N LEU A 245 -5.58 8.46 14.84
CA LEU A 245 -6.36 8.97 15.96
C LEU A 245 -7.53 9.86 15.50
N ILE A 246 -7.30 10.71 14.50
CA ILE A 246 -8.38 11.52 13.89
C ILE A 246 -9.42 10.60 13.26
N TYR A 247 -9.00 9.59 12.50
CA TYR A 247 -9.92 8.62 11.94
C TYR A 247 -10.69 7.85 13.01
N MET A 248 -10.02 7.38 14.06
CA MET A 248 -10.65 6.68 15.18
C MET A 248 -11.74 7.55 15.83
N CYS A 249 -11.47 8.84 16.07
CA CYS A 249 -12.45 9.78 16.58
C CYS A 249 -13.65 9.95 15.63
N CYS A 250 -13.41 10.08 14.33
CA CYS A 250 -14.47 10.18 13.32
C CYS A 250 -15.32 8.89 13.23
N TYR A 251 -14.66 7.72 13.23
CA TYR A 251 -15.30 6.41 13.18
C TYR A 251 -16.19 6.18 14.40
N PHE A 252 -15.67 6.50 15.59
CA PHE A 252 -16.41 6.40 16.83
C PHE A 252 -17.59 7.39 16.90
N GLY A 253 -17.35 8.65 16.53
CA GLY A 253 -18.40 9.66 16.45
C GLY A 253 -19.53 9.26 15.52
N PHE A 254 -19.20 8.73 14.33
CA PHE A 254 -20.17 8.19 13.39
C PHE A 254 -20.96 7.00 13.96
N GLY A 255 -20.29 6.06 14.63
CA GLY A 255 -20.93 4.91 15.27
C GLY A 255 -21.93 5.30 16.36
N VAL A 256 -21.62 6.34 17.15
CA VAL A 256 -22.53 6.87 18.17
C VAL A 256 -23.72 7.62 17.55
N LEU A 257 -23.47 8.44 16.52
CA LEU A 257 -24.50 9.23 15.82
C LEU A 257 -25.55 8.35 15.12
N THR A 258 -25.10 7.32 14.42
CA THR A 258 -25.97 6.32 13.74
C THR A 258 -26.74 5.45 14.72
N GLY A 259 -26.32 5.42 15.98
CA GLY A 259 -27.00 4.69 17.02
C GLY A 259 -26.78 3.18 17.01
N LEU A 260 -25.69 2.73 16.40
CA LEU A 260 -25.29 1.34 16.39
C LEU A 260 -25.10 0.80 17.82
N THR A 261 -25.72 -0.35 18.09
CA THR A 261 -25.75 -0.98 19.43
C THR A 261 -24.37 -1.30 19.98
N ILE A 262 -23.43 -1.70 19.11
CA ILE A 262 -22.02 -1.98 19.47
C ILE A 262 -21.34 -0.75 20.10
N PHE A 263 -21.62 0.45 19.59
CA PHE A 263 -20.99 1.68 20.06
C PHE A 263 -21.70 2.25 21.29
N LYS A 264 -23.04 2.17 21.35
CA LYS A 264 -23.84 2.75 22.43
C LYS A 264 -23.85 1.92 23.73
N LEU A 265 -23.92 0.59 23.62
CA LEU A 265 -24.14 -0.27 24.79
C LEU A 265 -22.84 -0.67 25.50
N ASN A 266 -21.73 -0.77 24.77
CA ASN A 266 -20.44 -1.08 25.36
C ASN A 266 -19.79 0.16 25.97
N SER A 267 -19.00 -0.01 27.02
CA SER A 267 -18.26 1.09 27.66
C SER A 267 -17.31 1.76 26.66
N TYR A 268 -17.40 3.09 26.56
CA TYR A 268 -16.54 3.88 25.69
C TYR A 268 -15.04 3.72 26.00
N GLY A 269 -14.67 3.55 27.28
CA GLY A 269 -13.27 3.35 27.66
C GLY A 269 -12.67 2.06 27.09
N VAL A 270 -13.42 0.95 27.13
CA VAL A 270 -12.98 -0.35 26.61
C VAL A 270 -12.85 -0.29 25.08
N GLN A 271 -13.83 0.31 24.40
CA GLN A 271 -13.79 0.52 22.95
C GLN A 271 -12.60 1.40 22.54
N CYS A 272 -12.36 2.50 23.25
CA CYS A 272 -11.25 3.40 22.95
C CYS A 272 -9.89 2.69 23.05
N ILE A 273 -9.66 1.90 24.10
CA ILE A 273 -8.40 1.18 24.27
C ILE A 273 -8.24 0.08 23.21
N PHE A 274 -9.32 -0.64 22.90
CA PHE A 274 -9.30 -1.64 21.84
C PHE A 274 -8.88 -1.07 20.47
N TYR A 275 -9.58 -0.03 20.02
CA TYR A 275 -9.27 0.58 18.73
C TYR A 275 -7.90 1.27 18.74
N PHE A 276 -7.48 1.88 19.85
CA PHE A 276 -6.15 2.47 19.97
C PHE A 276 -5.04 1.42 19.82
N VAL A 277 -5.13 0.30 20.54
CA VAL A 277 -4.13 -0.79 20.43
C VAL A 277 -4.16 -1.38 19.02
N PHE A 278 -5.35 -1.58 18.44
CA PHE A 278 -5.49 -2.05 17.07
C PHE A 278 -4.82 -1.13 16.04
N THR A 279 -5.06 0.18 16.13
CA THR A 279 -4.45 1.18 15.26
C THR A 279 -2.92 1.14 15.34
N ASN A 280 -2.37 1.04 16.54
CA ASN A 280 -0.91 0.95 16.72
C ASN A 280 -0.32 -0.35 16.16
N LEU A 281 -1.02 -1.48 16.36
CA LEU A 281 -0.65 -2.76 15.75
C LEU A 281 -0.64 -2.66 14.22
N GLN A 282 -1.64 -2.00 13.63
CA GLN A 282 -1.73 -1.81 12.19
C GLN A 282 -0.63 -0.94 11.60
N ILE A 283 -0.30 0.18 12.26
CA ILE A 283 0.84 1.01 11.87
C ILE A 283 2.11 0.15 11.86
N SER A 284 2.31 -0.64 12.90
CA SER A 284 3.51 -1.48 13.09
C SER A 284 3.60 -2.60 12.05
N MET A 285 2.47 -3.22 11.72
CA MET A 285 2.37 -4.19 10.63
C MET A 285 2.69 -3.53 9.27
N ALA A 286 2.23 -2.30 9.02
CA ALA A 286 2.54 -1.57 7.80
C ALA A 286 4.04 -1.26 7.67
N PHE A 287 4.71 -0.87 8.76
CA PHE A 287 6.18 -0.70 8.79
C PHE A 287 6.91 -2.03 8.51
N LEU A 288 6.43 -3.14 9.07
CA LEU A 288 6.99 -4.46 8.83
C LEU A 288 6.89 -4.86 7.35
N LEU A 289 5.71 -4.71 6.74
CA LEU A 289 5.50 -5.01 5.33
C LEU A 289 6.31 -4.06 4.43
N ALA A 290 6.40 -2.77 4.77
CA ALA A 290 7.21 -1.80 4.01
C ALA A 290 8.70 -2.13 4.01
N ALA A 291 9.23 -2.78 5.06
CA ALA A 291 10.60 -3.25 5.10
C ALA A 291 10.88 -4.34 4.04
N VAL A 292 9.91 -5.21 3.79
CA VAL A 292 10.01 -6.35 2.85
C VAL A 292 9.79 -5.92 1.40
N PHE A 293 8.79 -5.09 1.14
CA PHE A 293 8.44 -4.70 -0.23
C PHE A 293 9.28 -3.53 -0.76
N SER A 294 9.60 -3.57 -2.06
CA SER A 294 10.30 -2.52 -2.79
C SER A 294 9.45 -1.85 -3.87
N ASN A 295 8.35 -2.49 -4.28
CA ASN A 295 7.45 -2.02 -5.32
C ASN A 295 6.05 -1.80 -4.75
N LEU A 296 5.50 -0.61 -5.00
CA LEU A 296 4.19 -0.19 -4.52
C LEU A 296 3.06 -1.11 -5.01
N LYS A 297 3.07 -1.48 -6.30
CA LYS A 297 1.98 -2.28 -6.90
C LYS A 297 1.86 -3.65 -6.21
N THR A 298 2.99 -4.33 -6.02
CA THR A 298 3.02 -5.64 -5.37
C THR A 298 2.66 -5.54 -3.88
N ALA A 299 3.15 -4.52 -3.19
CA ALA A 299 2.83 -4.30 -1.77
C ALA A 299 1.33 -4.10 -1.56
N SER A 300 0.70 -3.28 -2.40
CA SER A 300 -0.73 -3.00 -2.35
C SER A 300 -1.58 -4.25 -2.62
N VAL A 301 -1.28 -5.01 -3.68
CA VAL A 301 -2.04 -6.23 -4.00
C VAL A 301 -1.91 -7.25 -2.87
N VAL A 302 -0.70 -7.50 -2.37
CA VAL A 302 -0.50 -8.46 -1.28
C VAL A 302 -1.20 -8.00 -0.01
N ALA A 303 -1.12 -6.72 0.35
CA ALA A 303 -1.83 -6.19 1.51
C ALA A 303 -3.36 -6.35 1.37
N TYR A 304 -3.92 -6.13 0.17
CA TYR A 304 -5.34 -6.37 -0.09
C TYR A 304 -5.71 -7.85 0.07
N THR A 305 -4.96 -8.76 -0.54
CA THR A 305 -5.20 -10.19 -0.43
C THR A 305 -5.12 -10.65 1.02
N ILE A 306 -4.16 -10.14 1.78
CA ILE A 306 -3.94 -10.44 3.19
C ILE A 306 -5.14 -9.95 4.04
N VAL A 307 -5.52 -8.67 3.93
CA VAL A 307 -6.62 -8.09 4.72
C VAL A 307 -7.96 -8.76 4.36
N PHE A 308 -8.26 -8.90 3.08
CA PHE A 308 -9.51 -9.50 2.61
C PHE A 308 -9.58 -11.00 2.93
N GLY A 309 -8.52 -11.73 2.61
CA GLY A 309 -8.43 -13.17 2.85
C GLY A 309 -8.58 -13.51 4.32
N THR A 310 -7.92 -12.76 5.20
CA THR A 310 -8.01 -13.00 6.64
C THR A 310 -9.33 -12.56 7.25
N GLY A 311 -9.96 -11.49 6.74
CA GLY A 311 -11.31 -11.10 7.15
C GLY A 311 -12.36 -12.16 6.82
N ILE A 312 -12.32 -12.72 5.60
CA ILE A 312 -13.21 -13.82 5.20
C ILE A 312 -12.93 -15.08 6.01
N LEU A 313 -11.66 -15.44 6.14
CA LEU A 313 -11.24 -16.65 6.86
C LEU A 313 -11.64 -16.57 8.35
N ALA A 314 -11.53 -15.39 8.95
CA ALA A 314 -11.98 -15.15 10.31
C ALA A 314 -13.50 -15.32 10.45
N PHE A 315 -14.30 -14.80 9.51
CA PHE A 315 -15.74 -14.99 9.57
C PHE A 315 -16.17 -16.46 9.33
N LEU A 316 -15.60 -17.11 8.31
CA LEU A 316 -16.03 -18.46 7.90
C LEU A 316 -15.51 -19.59 8.80
N LEU A 317 -14.25 -19.52 9.24
CA LEU A 317 -13.62 -20.59 10.02
C LEU A 317 -13.48 -20.25 11.49
N PHE A 318 -13.13 -19.02 11.82
CA PHE A 318 -12.76 -18.69 13.19
C PHE A 318 -13.98 -18.57 14.12
N GLN A 319 -15.12 -18.10 13.62
CA GLN A 319 -16.38 -18.07 14.40
C GLN A 319 -16.81 -19.45 14.94
N PRO A 320 -16.98 -20.50 14.11
CA PRO A 320 -17.39 -21.81 14.62
C PRO A 320 -16.34 -22.44 15.54
N LEU A 321 -15.05 -22.16 15.34
CA LEU A 321 -13.96 -22.65 16.20
C LEU A 321 -13.96 -22.00 17.58
N VAL A 322 -14.36 -20.73 17.67
CA VAL A 322 -14.47 -20.00 18.93
C VAL A 322 -15.71 -20.44 19.73
N ASP A 323 -16.81 -20.71 19.04
CA ASP A 323 -18.06 -21.15 19.65
C ASP A 323 -17.99 -22.62 20.15
N ASP A 324 -17.10 -23.43 19.58
CA ASP A 324 -16.88 -24.82 19.97
C ASP A 324 -16.03 -24.94 21.24
N ALA A 325 -16.68 -25.25 22.36
CA ALA A 325 -16.03 -25.45 23.65
C ALA A 325 -15.06 -26.65 23.69
N SER A 326 -15.13 -27.57 22.72
CA SER A 326 -14.23 -28.73 22.61
C SER A 326 -12.91 -28.40 21.89
N PHE A 327 -12.84 -27.27 21.20
CA PHE A 327 -11.66 -26.89 20.44
C PHE A 327 -10.51 -26.42 21.36
N PRO A 328 -9.25 -26.87 21.16
CA PRO A 328 -8.14 -26.51 22.03
C PRO A 328 -7.82 -25.00 21.99
N ARG A 329 -7.88 -24.34 23.16
CA ARG A 329 -7.57 -22.90 23.31
C ARG A 329 -6.19 -22.50 22.77
N GLY A 330 -5.20 -23.39 22.84
CA GLY A 330 -3.85 -23.12 22.33
C GLY A 330 -3.82 -22.86 20.81
N TRP A 331 -4.67 -23.56 20.03
CA TRP A 331 -4.77 -23.34 18.59
C TRP A 331 -5.48 -22.03 18.25
N LEU A 332 -6.45 -21.61 19.06
CA LEU A 332 -7.08 -20.29 18.93
C LEU A 332 -6.05 -19.17 19.12
N ILE A 333 -5.25 -19.25 20.20
CA ILE A 333 -4.19 -18.26 20.49
C ILE A 333 -3.17 -18.21 19.33
N LEU A 334 -2.82 -19.36 18.73
CA LEU A 334 -1.91 -19.38 17.60
C LEU A 334 -2.48 -18.67 16.36
N MET A 335 -3.78 -18.84 16.08
CA MET A 335 -4.42 -18.12 14.98
C MET A 335 -4.59 -16.63 15.28
N GLU A 336 -4.85 -16.28 16.55
CA GLU A 336 -4.93 -14.88 17.02
C GLU A 336 -3.60 -14.14 16.91
N LEU A 337 -2.45 -14.83 16.83
CA LEU A 337 -1.13 -14.23 16.61
C LEU A 337 -1.03 -13.42 15.31
N TYR A 338 -2.00 -13.60 14.41
CA TYR A 338 -2.11 -12.84 13.19
C TYR A 338 -3.14 -11.70 13.36
N PRO A 339 -2.77 -10.42 13.09
CA PRO A 339 -3.58 -9.24 13.43
C PRO A 339 -5.02 -9.20 12.89
N GLY A 340 -5.30 -9.88 11.79
CA GLY A 340 -6.66 -9.95 11.25
C GLY A 340 -7.60 -10.81 12.11
N PHE A 341 -7.10 -11.89 12.70
CA PHE A 341 -7.89 -12.76 13.57
C PHE A 341 -8.08 -12.14 14.95
N SER A 342 -7.06 -11.48 15.51
CA SER A 342 -7.18 -10.78 16.79
C SER A 342 -8.18 -9.61 16.72
N LEU A 343 -8.20 -8.85 15.61
CA LEU A 343 -9.25 -7.86 15.35
C LEU A 343 -10.63 -8.50 15.35
N TYR A 344 -10.80 -9.58 14.59
CA TYR A 344 -12.08 -10.26 14.49
C TYR A 344 -12.57 -10.75 15.87
N ARG A 345 -11.68 -11.39 16.66
CA ARG A 345 -12.00 -11.86 18.01
C ARG A 345 -12.48 -10.72 18.92
N GLY A 346 -11.79 -9.59 18.91
CA GLY A 346 -12.18 -8.43 19.72
C GLY A 346 -13.52 -7.81 19.29
N LEU A 347 -13.76 -7.70 17.98
CA LEU A 347 -15.05 -7.24 17.45
C LEU A 347 -16.19 -8.23 17.75
N TYR A 348 -15.91 -9.54 17.70
CA TYR A 348 -16.84 -10.59 18.06
C TYR A 348 -17.26 -10.44 19.53
N GLU A 349 -16.32 -10.29 20.46
CA GLU A 349 -16.63 -10.11 21.89
C GLU A 349 -17.45 -8.83 22.12
N LEU A 350 -17.06 -7.69 21.56
CA LEU A 350 -17.83 -6.44 21.66
C LEU A 350 -19.26 -6.60 21.10
N SER A 351 -19.42 -7.34 20.00
CA SER A 351 -20.71 -7.62 19.37
C SER A 351 -21.60 -8.51 20.24
N GLN A 352 -21.06 -9.59 20.80
CA GLN A 352 -21.83 -10.55 21.61
C GLN A 352 -22.35 -9.91 22.90
N TYR A 353 -21.50 -9.14 23.60
CA TYR A 353 -21.93 -8.41 24.81
C TYR A 353 -22.94 -7.30 24.49
N ALA A 354 -22.79 -6.58 23.37
CA ALA A 354 -23.77 -5.58 22.95
C ALA A 354 -25.13 -6.22 22.60
N ARG A 355 -25.13 -7.34 21.86
CA ARG A 355 -26.36 -8.08 21.52
C ARG A 355 -27.03 -8.66 22.77
N GLY A 356 -26.25 -9.22 23.69
CA GLY A 356 -26.73 -9.70 24.98
C GLY A 356 -27.39 -8.58 25.79
N GLY A 357 -26.71 -7.44 25.95
CA GLY A 357 -27.25 -6.27 26.65
C GLY A 357 -28.52 -5.73 26.00
N PHE A 358 -28.57 -5.64 24.67
CA PHE A 358 -29.77 -5.20 23.95
C PHE A 358 -30.97 -6.12 24.19
N ARG A 359 -30.78 -7.44 24.19
CA ARG A 359 -31.86 -8.43 24.42
C ARG A 359 -32.41 -8.38 25.85
N VAL A 360 -31.55 -8.12 26.83
CA VAL A 360 -31.93 -8.11 28.26
C VAL A 360 -32.34 -6.70 28.73
N GLY A 361 -32.16 -5.66 27.89
CA GLY A 361 -32.41 -4.27 28.26
C GLY A 361 -31.35 -3.68 29.19
N THR A 362 -30.15 -4.26 29.20
CA THR A 362 -29.02 -3.87 30.06
C THR A 362 -27.87 -3.30 29.23
N TYR A 363 -26.81 -2.96 29.93
CA TYR A 363 -25.57 -2.50 29.32
C TYR A 363 -24.77 -3.66 28.68
N GLY A 364 -23.87 -3.32 27.76
CA GLY A 364 -22.96 -4.24 27.09
C GLY A 364 -21.68 -4.49 27.90
N MET A 365 -20.53 -4.57 27.23
CA MET A 365 -19.24 -4.83 27.86
C MET A 365 -18.73 -3.64 28.68
N PHE A 366 -18.37 -3.92 29.94
CA PHE A 366 -17.78 -2.99 30.92
C PHE A 366 -16.46 -3.52 31.45
N TRP A 367 -15.67 -2.65 32.08
CA TRP A 367 -14.36 -2.95 32.68
C TRP A 367 -14.36 -4.16 33.60
N GLU A 368 -15.42 -4.36 34.36
CA GLU A 368 -15.56 -5.49 35.30
C GLU A 368 -15.57 -6.83 34.58
N TYR A 369 -16.19 -6.92 33.40
CA TYR A 369 -16.27 -8.15 32.62
C TYR A 369 -14.93 -8.58 32.02
N LEU A 370 -13.92 -7.70 31.94
CA LEU A 370 -12.57 -8.09 31.47
C LEU A 370 -11.85 -9.00 32.49
N SER A 371 -12.31 -9.04 33.74
CA SER A 371 -11.75 -9.91 34.77
C SER A 371 -12.32 -11.34 34.71
N ASN A 372 -13.42 -11.55 33.99
CA ASN A 372 -14.09 -12.85 33.89
C ASN A 372 -13.35 -13.79 32.94
N SER A 373 -13.13 -15.04 33.35
CA SER A 373 -12.42 -16.06 32.58
C SER A 373 -13.10 -16.50 31.27
N ASN A 374 -14.36 -16.10 31.06
CA ASN A 374 -15.13 -16.40 29.86
C ASN A 374 -15.11 -15.25 28.83
N ASN A 375 -14.52 -14.11 29.17
CA ASN A 375 -14.43 -12.96 28.28
C ASN A 375 -13.06 -12.96 27.59
N GLY A 376 -13.04 -13.20 26.27
CA GLY A 376 -11.79 -13.23 25.48
C GLY A 376 -11.15 -11.86 25.23
N MET A 377 -11.80 -10.75 25.61
CA MET A 377 -11.33 -9.41 25.31
C MET A 377 -9.99 -9.09 25.97
N ARG A 378 -9.76 -9.62 27.19
CA ARG A 378 -8.51 -9.39 27.92
C ARG A 378 -7.34 -10.05 27.21
N GLU A 379 -7.51 -11.31 26.80
CA GLU A 379 -6.49 -12.08 26.08
C GLU A 379 -6.15 -11.40 24.75
N VAL A 380 -7.16 -10.98 23.98
CA VAL A 380 -6.99 -10.27 22.71
C VAL A 380 -6.18 -8.98 22.90
N LEU A 381 -6.51 -8.16 23.90
CA LEU A 381 -5.79 -6.92 24.18
C LEU A 381 -4.32 -7.16 24.56
N ILE A 382 -4.04 -8.22 25.32
CA ILE A 382 -2.67 -8.61 25.69
C ILE A 382 -1.90 -9.06 24.44
N ILE A 383 -2.49 -9.95 23.64
CA ILE A 383 -1.89 -10.47 22.41
C ILE A 383 -1.55 -9.31 21.46
N MET A 384 -2.51 -8.43 21.18
CA MET A 384 -2.31 -7.29 20.28
C MET A 384 -1.26 -6.30 20.79
N SER A 385 -1.18 -6.09 22.10
CA SER A 385 -0.16 -5.22 22.72
C SER A 385 1.25 -5.82 22.59
N ILE A 386 1.39 -7.13 22.77
CA ILE A 386 2.67 -7.84 22.58
C ILE A 386 3.07 -7.80 21.11
N GLU A 387 2.16 -8.14 20.20
CA GLU A 387 2.40 -8.10 18.76
C GLU A 387 2.83 -6.71 18.28
N TRP A 388 2.17 -5.67 18.78
CA TRP A 388 2.51 -4.29 18.47
C TRP A 388 3.99 -4.00 18.75
N VAL A 389 4.45 -4.30 19.97
CA VAL A 389 5.84 -4.08 20.37
C VAL A 389 6.81 -4.95 19.56
N VAL A 390 6.48 -6.22 19.36
CA VAL A 390 7.30 -7.17 18.60
C VAL A 390 7.44 -6.72 17.15
N PHE A 391 6.34 -6.33 16.49
CA PHE A 391 6.37 -5.88 15.09
C PHE A 391 7.14 -4.58 14.92
N LEU A 392 7.09 -3.65 15.88
CA LEU A 392 7.96 -2.46 15.85
C LEU A 392 9.44 -2.83 15.93
N ILE A 393 9.84 -3.71 16.84
CA ILE A 393 11.23 -4.13 16.99
C ILE A 393 11.71 -4.87 15.73
N VAL A 394 10.91 -5.81 15.24
CA VAL A 394 11.23 -6.60 14.05
C VAL A 394 11.25 -5.71 12.80
N SER A 395 10.31 -4.78 12.64
CA SER A 395 10.29 -3.86 11.50
C SER A 395 11.51 -2.94 11.49
N TYR A 396 11.90 -2.39 12.64
CA TYR A 396 13.14 -1.61 12.75
C TYR A 396 14.37 -2.45 12.41
N TYR A 397 14.44 -3.68 12.92
CA TYR A 397 15.54 -4.60 12.63
C TYR A 397 15.61 -4.97 11.14
N LEU A 398 14.49 -5.39 10.55
CA LEU A 398 14.42 -5.76 9.13
C LEU A 398 14.69 -4.57 8.23
N ASP A 399 14.26 -3.36 8.59
CA ASP A 399 14.56 -2.17 7.81
C ASP A 399 16.06 -1.86 7.79
N GLN A 400 16.76 -2.06 8.92
CA GLN A 400 18.22 -1.90 8.97
C GLN A 400 18.99 -2.98 8.18
N VAL A 401 18.42 -4.18 8.03
CA VAL A 401 19.06 -5.32 7.36
C VAL A 401 18.72 -5.39 5.87
N ILE A 402 17.44 -5.26 5.52
CA ILE A 402 16.88 -5.43 4.17
C ILE A 402 16.80 -4.10 3.43
N SER A 403 16.43 -3.03 4.13
CA SER A 403 16.04 -1.73 3.58
C SER A 403 17.00 -0.61 4.00
N SER A 404 18.26 -0.96 4.28
CA SER A 404 19.29 0.05 4.36
C SER A 404 19.44 0.64 2.96
N GLY A 405 18.83 1.81 2.77
CA GLY A 405 19.06 2.68 1.62
C GLY A 405 20.51 3.22 1.55
N SER A 406 21.36 2.82 2.49
CA SER A 406 22.80 2.77 2.34
C SER A 406 23.16 1.32 2.01
N GLY A 407 23.89 1.07 0.92
CA GLY A 407 24.34 -0.24 0.45
C GLY A 407 25.18 -1.07 1.44
N ASN A 408 25.17 -0.73 2.73
CA ASN A 408 25.50 -1.60 3.84
C ASN A 408 24.26 -2.42 4.23
N ARG A 409 24.19 -3.68 3.81
CA ARG A 409 23.48 -4.68 4.60
C ARG A 409 24.24 -4.80 5.92
N ARG A 410 23.73 -4.22 7.02
CA ARG A 410 24.29 -4.56 8.32
C ARG A 410 24.14 -6.09 8.47
N SER A 411 25.23 -6.78 8.82
CA SER A 411 25.21 -8.22 9.07
C SER A 411 24.06 -8.56 10.04
N LEU A 412 23.42 -9.72 9.83
CA LEU A 412 22.33 -10.26 10.66
C LEU A 412 22.67 -10.32 12.17
N LEU A 413 23.94 -10.14 12.54
CA LEU A 413 24.45 -10.20 13.91
C LEU A 413 24.95 -8.83 14.42
N PHE A 414 24.34 -7.72 13.99
CA PHE A 414 24.77 -6.37 14.40
C PHE A 414 24.70 -6.14 15.93
N PHE A 415 23.81 -6.85 16.64
CA PHE A 415 23.60 -6.72 18.08
C PHE A 415 24.47 -7.61 18.97
N LEU A 416 25.24 -8.57 18.43
CA LEU A 416 26.14 -9.36 19.26
C LEU A 416 27.37 -8.54 19.71
N PRO A 417 27.80 -8.67 20.98
CA PRO A 417 29.02 -8.05 21.48
C PRO A 417 30.23 -8.39 20.59
N ASN A 418 31.08 -7.39 20.32
CA ASN A 418 32.27 -7.48 19.45
C ASN A 418 33.24 -8.64 19.77
N SER A 419 33.12 -9.26 20.95
CA SER A 419 33.94 -10.40 21.38
C SER A 419 33.71 -11.67 20.56
N GLN A 420 32.49 -11.93 20.07
CA GLN A 420 32.22 -13.14 19.26
C GLN A 420 32.47 -12.92 17.76
N ARG A 421 32.48 -11.66 17.29
CA ARG A 421 32.87 -11.35 15.90
C ARG A 421 34.31 -11.73 15.58
N LYS A 422 35.21 -11.63 16.57
CA LYS A 422 36.64 -11.98 16.41
C LYS A 422 36.88 -13.47 16.23
N HIS A 423 35.95 -14.35 16.60
CA HIS A 423 36.18 -15.80 16.58
C HIS A 423 35.69 -16.49 15.30
N LEU A 424 34.87 -15.82 14.47
CA LEU A 424 34.40 -16.34 13.18
C LEU A 424 35.03 -15.64 11.96
N THR A 425 35.87 -14.62 12.18
CA THR A 425 36.65 -13.92 11.14
C THR A 425 38.16 -14.17 11.24
N SER A 426 38.59 -15.12 12.09
CA SER A 426 40.02 -15.40 12.32
C SER A 426 40.69 -16.34 11.31
N LEU A 427 40.13 -16.49 10.10
CA LEU A 427 40.78 -17.24 9.01
C LEU A 427 41.41 -16.35 7.93
N ASP A 428 41.30 -15.02 8.02
CA ASP A 428 42.05 -14.10 7.17
C ASP A 428 43.04 -13.29 8.01
N LYS A 429 44.23 -13.87 8.22
CA LYS A 429 45.43 -13.06 8.46
C LYS A 429 45.67 -12.21 7.19
N PRO A 430 46.07 -10.93 7.30
CA PRO A 430 46.59 -10.22 6.15
C PRO A 430 47.92 -10.89 5.75
N SER A 431 47.88 -11.73 4.73
CA SER A 431 49.09 -12.20 4.08
C SER A 431 49.76 -11.00 3.40
N LYS A 432 50.89 -10.56 3.95
CA LYS A 432 51.90 -9.85 3.18
C LYS A 432 52.44 -10.82 2.12
N GLN A 433 51.84 -10.81 0.94
CA GLN A 433 52.27 -11.40 -0.34
C GLN A 433 51.07 -11.23 -1.27
N SER A 434 51.15 -10.69 -2.47
CA SER A 434 52.24 -10.38 -3.37
C SER A 434 51.74 -9.24 -4.26
N ALA A 435 52.61 -8.26 -4.54
CA ALA A 435 52.37 -7.34 -5.63
C ALA A 435 52.32 -8.16 -6.93
N GLU A 436 51.12 -8.49 -7.40
CA GLU A 436 50.94 -8.83 -8.81
C GLU A 436 51.17 -7.55 -9.60
N SER A 437 52.42 -7.41 -10.03
CA SER A 437 52.85 -6.47 -11.04
C SER A 437 52.21 -6.85 -12.38
N SER A 438 50.96 -6.45 -12.60
CA SER A 438 50.58 -6.02 -13.93
C SER A 438 51.20 -4.64 -14.11
N VAL A 439 52.35 -4.58 -14.80
CA VAL A 439 52.96 -3.32 -15.22
C VAL A 439 52.01 -2.66 -16.22
N GLN A 440 50.97 -2.01 -15.72
CA GLN A 440 50.38 -0.89 -16.40
C GLN A 440 51.36 0.24 -16.19
N ILE A 441 51.78 0.89 -17.28
CA ILE A 441 52.49 2.16 -17.22
C ILE A 441 51.51 3.12 -16.54
N GLU A 442 51.59 3.23 -15.22
CA GLU A 442 50.84 4.22 -14.46
C GLU A 442 51.40 5.57 -14.90
N ASN A 443 50.50 6.47 -15.29
CA ASN A 443 50.92 7.80 -15.71
C ASN A 443 51.54 8.53 -14.50
N ASN A 444 52.58 9.34 -14.73
CA ASN A 444 53.29 10.05 -13.67
C ASN A 444 52.35 10.92 -12.81
N ASP A 445 51.31 11.51 -13.40
CA ASP A 445 50.31 12.32 -12.69
C ASP A 445 49.50 11.51 -11.66
N VAL A 446 49.17 10.26 -11.98
CA VAL A 446 48.44 9.35 -11.07
C VAL A 446 49.32 8.92 -9.90
N SER A 447 50.61 8.64 -10.15
CA SER A 447 51.56 8.33 -9.07
C SER A 447 51.82 9.54 -8.17
N GLU A 448 52.00 10.72 -8.73
CA GLU A 448 52.20 11.96 -7.97
C GLU A 448 51.00 12.29 -7.07
N GLU A 449 49.77 12.19 -7.60
CA GLU A 449 48.56 12.44 -6.79
C GLU A 449 48.39 11.38 -5.70
N ARG A 450 48.82 10.13 -5.95
CA ARG A 450 48.81 9.08 -4.94
C ARG A 450 49.80 9.33 -3.81
N GLU A 451 51.04 9.72 -4.13
CA GLU A 451 52.05 10.08 -3.13
C GLU A 451 51.58 11.25 -2.27
N LYS A 452 51.00 12.28 -2.90
CA LYS A 452 50.37 13.42 -2.22
C LYS A 452 49.25 12.96 -1.27
N VAL A 453 48.37 12.06 -1.70
CA VAL A 453 47.31 11.52 -0.83
C VAL A 453 47.92 10.76 0.35
N GLU A 454 48.98 9.97 0.14
CA GLU A 454 49.66 9.23 1.20
C GLU A 454 50.27 10.19 2.24
N GLU A 455 50.90 11.29 1.82
CA GLU A 455 51.39 12.34 2.72
C GLU A 455 50.25 13.01 3.52
N LEU A 456 49.12 13.28 2.87
CA LEU A 456 47.94 13.89 3.50
C LEU A 456 47.24 12.98 4.52
N LEU A 457 47.47 11.67 4.49
CA LEU A 457 46.93 10.74 5.49
C LEU A 457 47.76 10.74 6.79
N GLU A 458 49.05 11.06 6.72
CA GLU A 458 49.94 11.09 7.89
C GLU A 458 49.74 12.37 8.73
N LYS A 459 49.35 13.48 8.09
CA LYS A 459 49.11 14.77 8.75
C LYS A 459 47.71 15.31 8.41
N PRO A 460 46.86 15.61 9.40
CA PRO A 460 45.55 16.20 9.12
C PRO A 460 45.70 17.62 8.58
N HIS A 461 45.35 17.83 7.31
CA HIS A 461 45.36 19.14 6.66
C HIS A 461 43.93 19.68 6.46
N SER A 462 43.64 20.86 7.03
CA SER A 462 42.30 21.50 6.98
C SER A 462 41.92 22.10 5.63
N ASN A 463 42.85 22.10 4.66
CA ASN A 463 42.61 22.67 3.32
C ASN A 463 41.93 21.70 2.35
N TYR A 464 41.83 20.42 2.69
CA TYR A 464 41.22 19.40 1.85
C TYR A 464 39.82 19.03 2.32
N SER A 465 38.88 19.06 1.40
CA SER A 465 37.48 18.78 1.68
C SER A 465 37.10 17.32 1.44
N ALA A 466 37.74 16.65 0.49
CA ALA A 466 37.52 15.22 0.24
C ALA A 466 38.84 14.53 -0.11
N ILE A 467 39.10 13.39 0.53
CA ILE A 467 40.30 12.57 0.30
C ILE A 467 39.87 11.12 0.10
N CYS A 468 40.30 10.52 -1.01
CA CYS A 468 40.11 9.11 -1.34
C CYS A 468 41.48 8.45 -1.35
N TYR A 469 41.61 7.32 -0.67
CA TYR A 469 42.84 6.52 -0.68
C TYR A 469 42.55 5.10 -1.14
N ASN A 470 43.13 4.74 -2.28
CA ASN A 470 43.08 3.40 -2.88
C ASN A 470 41.66 2.80 -2.88
N LEU A 471 40.69 3.63 -3.25
CA LEU A 471 39.27 3.29 -3.14
C LEU A 471 38.91 2.28 -4.23
N LYS A 472 38.43 1.10 -3.83
CA LYS A 472 38.10 -0.01 -4.73
C LYS A 472 36.64 -0.42 -4.59
N LYS A 473 36.00 -0.71 -5.71
CA LYS A 473 34.73 -1.43 -5.74
C LYS A 473 34.79 -2.62 -6.68
N MET A 474 34.57 -3.79 -6.11
CA MET A 474 34.40 -5.05 -6.82
C MET A 474 32.95 -5.51 -6.63
N TYR A 475 32.30 -5.88 -7.73
CA TYR A 475 31.03 -6.59 -7.71
C TYR A 475 31.31 -8.08 -7.92
N PRO A 476 30.80 -8.95 -7.02
CA PRO A 476 31.02 -10.37 -7.15
C PRO A 476 30.35 -10.89 -8.43
N GLY A 477 31.01 -11.85 -9.07
CA GLY A 477 30.47 -12.59 -10.18
C GLY A 477 29.12 -13.25 -9.86
N LYS A 478 28.18 -13.20 -10.81
CA LYS A 478 26.94 -13.97 -10.76
C LYS A 478 26.82 -14.81 -12.02
N ASP A 479 26.17 -15.97 -11.89
CA ASP A 479 25.82 -16.84 -13.01
C ASP A 479 27.06 -17.29 -13.82
N GLY A 480 28.14 -17.63 -13.12
CA GLY A 480 29.40 -18.10 -13.73
C GLY A 480 30.32 -17.00 -14.28
N ASN A 481 29.94 -15.72 -14.18
CA ASN A 481 30.81 -14.61 -14.57
C ASN A 481 31.91 -14.34 -13.53
N PRO A 482 33.10 -13.85 -13.94
CA PRO A 482 34.15 -13.45 -13.01
C PRO A 482 33.79 -12.15 -12.27
N ASP A 483 34.49 -11.90 -11.16
CA ASP A 483 34.38 -10.66 -10.40
C ASP A 483 34.72 -9.44 -11.26
N LYS A 484 33.88 -8.41 -11.18
CA LYS A 484 34.03 -7.19 -11.98
C LYS A 484 34.40 -6.00 -11.10
N PHE A 485 35.60 -5.47 -11.31
CA PHE A 485 36.01 -4.21 -10.71
C PHE A 485 35.32 -3.04 -11.42
N ALA A 486 34.50 -2.31 -10.67
CA ALA A 486 33.91 -1.05 -11.12
C ALA A 486 34.82 0.15 -10.84
N VAL A 487 35.61 0.10 -9.74
CA VAL A 487 36.63 1.11 -9.42
C VAL A 487 37.89 0.38 -8.97
N LYS A 488 39.03 0.69 -9.60
CA LYS A 488 40.31 -0.04 -9.46
C LYS A 488 41.36 0.72 -8.63
N GLY A 489 41.00 1.22 -7.44
CA GLY A 489 41.98 1.77 -6.50
C GLY A 489 42.29 3.24 -6.76
N LEU A 490 41.26 4.08 -6.73
CA LEU A 490 41.41 5.51 -6.96
C LEU A 490 41.95 6.22 -5.69
N SER A 491 43.03 6.98 -5.86
CA SER A 491 43.52 7.94 -4.87
C SER A 491 43.33 9.36 -5.41
N LEU A 492 42.73 10.25 -4.63
CA LEU A 492 42.41 11.62 -5.04
C LEU A 492 42.28 12.53 -3.81
N ALA A 493 42.91 13.70 -3.81
CA ALA A 493 42.74 14.71 -2.78
C ALA A 493 42.18 16.01 -3.36
N LEU A 494 40.97 16.40 -2.94
CA LEU A 494 40.27 17.58 -3.43
C LEU A 494 40.34 18.73 -2.42
N PRO A 495 41.05 19.83 -2.73
CA PRO A 495 41.11 21.01 -1.88
C PRO A 495 39.79 21.78 -1.86
N ARG A 496 39.62 22.59 -0.81
CA ARG A 496 38.55 23.58 -0.72
C ARG A 496 38.65 24.55 -1.89
N GLY A 497 37.50 24.90 -2.46
CA GLY A 497 37.47 25.83 -3.58
C GLY A 497 37.71 25.19 -4.94
N GLU A 498 37.85 23.87 -5.04
CA GLU A 498 38.08 23.16 -6.30
C GLU A 498 36.79 22.55 -6.88
N CYS A 499 36.69 22.56 -8.21
CA CYS A 499 35.62 21.88 -8.93
C CYS A 499 36.27 20.82 -9.81
N PHE A 500 36.09 19.56 -9.44
CA PHE A 500 36.68 18.40 -10.09
C PHE A 500 35.66 17.68 -10.96
N GLY A 501 35.97 17.55 -12.25
CA GLY A 501 35.13 16.89 -13.24
C GLY A 501 35.65 15.51 -13.60
N MET A 502 34.85 14.48 -13.36
CA MET A 502 35.12 13.12 -13.83
C MET A 502 34.51 12.91 -15.21
N LEU A 503 35.37 12.80 -16.23
CA LEU A 503 34.97 12.54 -17.60
C LEU A 503 35.29 11.10 -17.98
N GLY A 504 34.38 10.44 -18.70
CA GLY A 504 34.63 9.12 -19.28
C GLY A 504 33.36 8.49 -19.84
N PRO A 505 33.47 7.40 -20.60
CA PRO A 505 32.30 6.74 -21.18
C PRO A 505 31.36 6.14 -20.13
N ASN A 506 30.17 5.76 -20.57
CA ASN A 506 29.23 4.99 -19.76
C ASN A 506 29.88 3.67 -19.30
N GLY A 507 29.71 3.34 -18.02
CA GLY A 507 30.32 2.14 -17.43
C GLY A 507 31.74 2.31 -16.90
N ALA A 508 32.35 3.50 -16.98
CA ALA A 508 33.69 3.78 -16.44
C ALA A 508 33.79 3.76 -14.90
N GLY A 509 32.67 3.63 -14.16
CA GLY A 509 32.67 3.59 -12.69
C GLY A 509 32.43 4.93 -11.98
N LYS A 510 32.12 6.01 -12.73
CA LYS A 510 31.87 7.36 -12.20
C LYS A 510 30.75 7.40 -11.14
N THR A 511 29.55 6.94 -11.48
CA THR A 511 28.41 6.84 -10.56
C THR A 511 28.70 5.91 -9.38
N THR A 512 29.50 4.85 -9.59
CA THR A 512 29.94 3.95 -8.51
C THR A 512 30.83 4.69 -7.51
N LEU A 513 31.74 5.55 -7.98
CA LEU A 513 32.56 6.39 -7.10
C LEU A 513 31.69 7.36 -6.29
N ILE A 514 30.80 8.12 -6.95
CA ILE A 514 29.88 9.03 -6.24
C ILE A 514 29.04 8.27 -5.21
N SER A 515 28.54 7.09 -5.57
CA SER A 515 27.76 6.25 -4.65
C SER A 515 28.58 5.81 -3.43
N MET A 516 29.87 5.53 -3.60
CA MET A 516 30.75 5.25 -2.47
C MET A 516 30.98 6.49 -1.60
N MET A 517 31.27 7.63 -2.22
CA MET A 517 31.55 8.89 -1.51
C MET A 517 30.32 9.47 -0.79
N THR A 518 29.12 9.16 -1.27
CA THR A 518 27.84 9.56 -0.64
C THR A 518 27.30 8.52 0.34
N GLY A 519 28.02 7.42 0.57
CA GLY A 519 27.62 6.34 1.50
C GLY A 519 26.43 5.48 1.03
N LEU A 520 26.04 5.60 -0.25
CA LEU A 520 25.09 4.69 -0.89
C LEU A 520 25.64 3.31 -1.12
N LEU A 521 26.96 3.18 -1.24
CA LEU A 521 27.63 1.94 -1.58
C LEU A 521 28.87 1.77 -0.72
N GLU A 522 29.02 0.64 -0.05
CA GLU A 522 30.25 0.39 0.69
C GLU A 522 31.43 0.15 -0.27
N PRO A 523 32.58 0.82 -0.06
CA PRO A 523 33.81 0.47 -0.76
C PRO A 523 34.25 -0.95 -0.40
N SER A 524 34.68 -1.74 -1.37
CA SER A 524 35.25 -3.08 -1.12
C SER A 524 36.60 -2.99 -0.40
N SER A 525 37.39 -1.97 -0.71
CA SER A 525 38.67 -1.67 -0.05
C SER A 525 38.98 -0.18 -0.17
N GLY A 526 39.95 0.30 0.61
CA GLY A 526 40.37 1.70 0.65
C GLY A 526 39.65 2.49 1.74
N SER A 527 40.05 3.75 1.88
CA SER A 527 39.49 4.69 2.85
C SER A 527 39.09 6.00 2.16
N ALA A 528 38.07 6.66 2.68
CA ALA A 528 37.64 7.96 2.21
C ALA A 528 37.33 8.87 3.39
N TYR A 529 37.68 10.15 3.25
CA TYR A 529 37.52 11.18 4.27
C TYR A 529 36.83 12.40 3.65
N VAL A 530 35.89 13.00 4.38
CA VAL A 530 35.21 14.25 3.98
C VAL A 530 35.33 15.22 5.16
N GLU A 531 35.93 16.38 4.93
CA GLU A 531 36.24 17.37 5.98
C GLU A 531 36.99 16.74 7.18
N GLY A 532 37.89 15.80 6.90
CA GLY A 532 38.66 15.06 7.92
C GLY A 532 37.90 13.91 8.61
N LEU A 533 36.61 13.74 8.35
CA LEU A 533 35.77 12.68 8.92
C LEU A 533 35.83 11.42 8.06
N ASN A 534 35.99 10.25 8.67
CA ASN A 534 36.04 8.99 7.92
C ASN A 534 34.65 8.53 7.49
N LEU A 535 34.51 8.20 6.21
CA LEU A 535 33.23 7.83 5.59
C LEU A 535 32.57 6.60 6.22
N ARG A 536 33.34 5.62 6.68
CA ARG A 536 32.81 4.38 7.26
C ARG A 536 32.33 4.55 8.70
N THR A 537 33.00 5.40 9.49
CA THR A 537 32.72 5.54 10.94
C THR A 537 31.85 6.74 11.26
N GLN A 538 31.92 7.84 10.50
CA GLN A 538 31.34 9.14 10.84
C GLN A 538 30.36 9.67 9.77
N MET A 539 29.72 8.78 9.01
CA MET A 539 28.83 9.17 7.89
C MET A 539 27.69 10.12 8.28
N ASN A 540 27.11 9.96 9.48
CA ASN A 540 26.01 10.80 9.93
C ASN A 540 26.42 12.28 10.10
N GLU A 541 27.66 12.53 10.52
CA GLU A 541 28.22 13.88 10.63
C GLU A 541 28.52 14.46 9.23
N ILE A 542 29.05 13.62 8.34
CA ILE A 542 29.34 13.98 6.93
C ILE A 542 28.06 14.41 6.19
N TYR A 543 26.92 13.76 6.43
CA TYR A 543 25.65 14.16 5.81
C TYR A 543 25.19 15.58 6.18
N GLY A 544 25.67 16.13 7.30
CA GLY A 544 25.42 17.53 7.65
C GLY A 544 26.10 18.51 6.68
N SER A 545 27.33 18.22 6.27
CA SER A 545 28.19 19.10 5.46
C SER A 545 28.20 18.76 3.96
N MET A 546 27.51 17.71 3.52
CA MET A 546 27.46 17.24 2.14
C MET A 546 26.20 17.71 1.39
N GLY A 547 26.34 18.05 0.10
CA GLY A 547 25.23 18.24 -0.83
C GLY A 547 25.27 17.18 -1.93
N VAL A 548 24.11 16.65 -2.35
CA VAL A 548 24.05 15.60 -3.37
C VAL A 548 22.99 15.91 -4.42
N CYS A 549 23.37 15.88 -5.69
CA CYS A 549 22.49 15.91 -6.84
C CYS A 549 22.61 14.57 -7.60
N PRO A 550 21.67 13.62 -7.41
CA PRO A 550 21.70 12.32 -8.08
C PRO A 550 21.39 12.43 -9.58
N GLN A 551 21.67 11.38 -10.34
CA GLN A 551 21.39 11.32 -11.79
C GLN A 551 19.89 11.48 -12.11
N HIS A 552 19.01 10.86 -11.31
CA HIS A 552 17.57 11.00 -11.42
C HIS A 552 17.03 12.00 -10.40
N ASP A 553 16.12 12.88 -10.81
CA ASP A 553 15.56 13.90 -9.93
C ASP A 553 14.60 13.29 -8.88
N LEU A 554 15.07 13.22 -7.62
CA LEU A 554 14.34 12.69 -6.47
C LEU A 554 13.49 13.79 -5.81
N LEU A 555 12.37 14.13 -6.43
CA LEU A 555 11.46 15.19 -6.01
C LEU A 555 10.08 14.62 -5.62
N TRP A 556 9.42 15.24 -4.65
CA TRP A 556 8.01 14.96 -4.35
C TRP A 556 7.13 15.65 -5.38
N ASP A 557 6.35 14.87 -6.13
CA ASP A 557 5.45 15.42 -7.15
C ASP A 557 4.36 16.32 -6.54
N THR A 558 4.03 16.13 -5.26
CA THR A 558 3.00 16.87 -4.50
C THR A 558 3.49 18.15 -3.82
N LEU A 559 4.80 18.43 -3.82
CA LEU A 559 5.35 19.65 -3.24
C LEU A 559 5.72 20.67 -4.32
N THR A 560 5.61 21.95 -4.00
CA THR A 560 6.06 23.07 -4.83
C THR A 560 7.59 23.21 -4.79
N GLY A 561 8.19 23.89 -5.77
CA GLY A 561 9.64 24.12 -5.76
C GLY A 561 10.10 24.91 -4.52
N ARG A 562 9.30 25.86 -4.06
CA ARG A 562 9.54 26.59 -2.82
C ARG A 562 9.50 25.69 -1.58
N GLU A 563 8.50 24.82 -1.47
CA GLU A 563 8.40 23.88 -0.34
C GLU A 563 9.56 22.90 -0.28
N HIS A 564 10.06 22.43 -1.44
CA HIS A 564 11.26 21.59 -1.49
C HIS A 564 12.48 22.29 -0.87
N LEU A 565 12.75 23.53 -1.28
CA LEU A 565 13.88 24.29 -0.77
C LEU A 565 13.70 24.65 0.72
N LEU A 566 12.47 24.96 1.15
CA LEU A 566 12.17 25.16 2.56
C LEU A 566 12.45 23.89 3.38
N PHE A 567 12.02 22.73 2.87
CA PHE A 567 12.20 21.44 3.51
C PHE A 567 13.69 21.07 3.67
N TYR A 568 14.46 21.06 2.57
CA TYR A 568 15.88 20.72 2.62
C TYR A 568 16.71 21.78 3.35
N GLY A 569 16.34 23.06 3.26
CA GLY A 569 16.97 24.12 4.05
C GLY A 569 16.81 23.91 5.55
N ARG A 570 15.63 23.47 6.01
CA ARG A 570 15.38 23.12 7.42
C ARG A 570 16.17 21.89 7.86
N LEU A 571 16.31 20.87 7.02
CA LEU A 571 17.16 19.70 7.29
C LEU A 571 18.63 20.11 7.47
N LYS A 572 19.08 21.15 6.76
CA LYS A 572 20.40 21.79 6.93
C LYS A 572 20.45 22.84 8.03
N ASN A 573 19.54 22.77 9.02
CA ASN A 573 19.48 23.65 10.19
C ASN A 573 19.25 25.16 9.89
N LEU A 574 18.81 25.55 8.69
CA LEU A 574 18.41 26.93 8.42
C LEU A 574 17.03 27.23 9.03
N LYS A 575 16.89 28.39 9.68
CA LYS A 575 15.65 28.83 10.34
C LYS A 575 15.35 30.31 10.06
N GLY A 576 14.09 30.70 10.24
CA GLY A 576 13.65 32.10 10.20
C GLY A 576 14.03 32.84 8.90
N ALA A 577 14.52 34.08 9.04
CA ALA A 577 14.86 34.93 7.91
C ALA A 577 15.99 34.36 7.03
N ALA A 578 16.97 33.69 7.63
CA ALA A 578 18.09 33.08 6.91
C ALA A 578 17.61 31.98 5.95
N LEU A 579 16.63 31.17 6.37
CA LEU A 579 16.00 30.16 5.51
C LEU A 579 15.27 30.82 4.33
N SER A 580 14.41 31.81 4.60
CA SER A 580 13.66 32.50 3.54
C SER A 580 14.58 33.18 2.53
N GLN A 581 15.65 33.83 3.00
CA GLN A 581 16.64 34.46 2.13
C GLN A 581 17.40 33.43 1.28
N ALA A 582 17.79 32.30 1.86
CA ALA A 582 18.45 31.23 1.13
C ALA A 582 17.54 30.62 0.04
N VAL A 583 16.26 30.40 0.36
CA VAL A 583 15.27 29.89 -0.61
C VAL A 583 15.07 30.87 -1.75
N GLU A 584 14.85 32.16 -1.47
CA GLU A 584 14.70 33.19 -2.51
C GLU A 584 15.95 33.34 -3.37
N LYS A 585 17.14 33.33 -2.76
CA LYS A 585 18.42 33.37 -3.49
C LYS A 585 18.53 32.17 -4.43
N SER A 586 18.26 30.96 -3.95
CA SER A 586 18.30 29.74 -4.77
C SER A 586 17.29 29.78 -5.91
N LEU A 587 16.04 30.17 -5.65
CA LEU A 587 15.02 30.27 -6.71
C LEU A 587 15.40 31.29 -7.79
N LYS A 588 16.02 32.42 -7.42
CA LYS A 588 16.54 33.42 -8.37
C LYS A 588 17.73 32.87 -9.15
N SER A 589 18.71 32.28 -8.46
CA SER A 589 19.91 31.70 -9.06
C SER A 589 19.61 30.57 -10.05
N PHE A 590 18.44 29.92 -9.98
CA PHE A 590 18.01 28.87 -10.91
C PHE A 590 16.87 29.29 -11.85
N ASN A 591 16.49 30.58 -11.90
CA ASN A 591 15.40 31.10 -12.74
C ASN A 591 14.09 30.34 -12.52
N LEU A 592 13.77 30.05 -11.26
CA LEU A 592 12.52 29.41 -10.82
C LEU A 592 11.55 30.42 -10.15
N CYS A 593 11.97 31.66 -9.88
CA CYS A 593 11.09 32.72 -9.36
C CYS A 593 10.10 33.28 -10.39
N GLN A 594 10.40 33.19 -11.69
CA GLN A 594 9.63 33.89 -12.72
C GLN A 594 8.28 33.20 -12.98
N GLY A 595 7.23 34.00 -13.27
CA GLY A 595 5.92 33.48 -13.70
C GLY A 595 5.19 32.60 -12.67
N GLY A 596 5.48 32.77 -11.38
CA GLY A 596 4.91 31.97 -10.30
C GLY A 596 5.31 30.49 -10.36
N VAL A 597 6.41 30.16 -11.04
CA VAL A 597 6.89 28.78 -11.18
C VAL A 597 7.19 28.14 -9.83
N ALA A 598 7.83 28.89 -8.92
CA ALA A 598 8.24 28.40 -7.60
C ALA A 598 7.09 27.81 -6.77
N ASP A 599 5.87 28.34 -6.94
CA ASP A 599 4.67 27.95 -6.20
C ASP A 599 3.81 26.94 -6.98
N ARG A 600 4.28 26.44 -8.13
CA ARG A 600 3.67 25.32 -8.84
C ARG A 600 4.22 24.00 -8.31
N LEU A 601 3.37 22.98 -8.29
CA LEU A 601 3.75 21.61 -7.94
C LEU A 601 4.86 21.09 -8.87
N ALA A 602 5.85 20.39 -8.30
CA ALA A 602 6.96 19.81 -9.05
C ALA A 602 6.51 18.78 -10.12
N LYS A 603 5.32 18.18 -9.96
CA LYS A 603 4.69 17.35 -11.01
C LYS A 603 4.49 18.11 -12.33
N LYS A 604 4.27 19.43 -12.29
CA LYS A 604 4.03 20.28 -13.46
C LYS A 604 5.32 20.88 -14.05
N TYR A 605 6.48 20.59 -13.47
CA TYR A 605 7.75 21.11 -13.96
C TYR A 605 8.20 20.35 -15.20
N SER A 606 8.81 21.05 -16.16
CA SER A 606 9.53 20.40 -17.26
C SER A 606 10.76 19.64 -16.72
N GLY A 607 11.29 18.70 -17.49
CA GLY A 607 12.50 17.95 -17.10
C GLY A 607 13.66 18.89 -16.71
N GLY A 608 13.90 19.95 -17.47
CA GLY A 608 14.94 20.93 -17.15
C GLY A 608 14.65 21.78 -15.90
N MET A 609 13.38 22.05 -15.58
CA MET A 609 13.01 22.71 -14.32
C MET A 609 13.21 21.79 -13.11
N ARG A 610 12.85 20.51 -13.23
CA ARG A 610 13.10 19.48 -12.20
C ARG A 610 14.60 19.34 -11.95
N ARG A 611 15.40 19.31 -13.02
CA ARG A 611 16.86 19.24 -12.92
C ARG A 611 17.46 20.44 -12.21
N ARG A 612 17.06 21.66 -12.59
CA ARG A 612 17.49 22.90 -11.91
C ARG A 612 17.10 22.91 -10.43
N LEU A 613 15.91 22.43 -10.08
CA LEU A 613 15.49 22.30 -8.68
C LEU A 613 16.35 21.27 -7.91
N SER A 614 16.68 20.14 -8.53
CA SER A 614 17.55 19.10 -7.94
C SER A 614 18.95 19.66 -7.63
N VAL A 615 19.53 20.44 -8.55
CA VAL A 615 20.82 21.11 -8.31
C VAL A 615 20.67 22.18 -7.21
N ALA A 616 19.58 22.96 -7.21
CA ALA A 616 19.32 23.96 -6.17
C ALA A 616 19.25 23.33 -4.76
N ILE A 617 18.62 22.17 -4.63
CA ILE A 617 18.55 21.40 -3.38
C ILE A 617 19.96 20.99 -2.93
N SER A 618 20.81 20.53 -3.85
CA SER A 618 22.19 20.12 -3.50
C SER A 618 23.08 21.25 -3.00
N LEU A 619 22.72 22.52 -3.26
CA LEU A 619 23.50 23.70 -2.87
C LEU A 619 22.95 24.44 -1.63
N ILE A 620 21.74 24.12 -1.19
CA ILE A 620 21.11 24.81 -0.06
C ILE A 620 21.76 24.38 1.27
N GLY A 621 21.84 25.30 2.24
CA GLY A 621 22.41 25.00 3.56
C GLY A 621 23.94 25.03 3.64
N ASP A 622 24.59 25.70 2.67
CA ASP A 622 26.05 25.86 2.59
C ASP A 622 26.89 24.57 2.78
N PRO A 623 26.67 23.54 1.95
CA PRO A 623 27.47 22.32 1.98
C PRO A 623 28.93 22.61 1.63
N LYS A 624 29.85 21.95 2.33
CA LYS A 624 31.31 22.04 2.12
C LYS A 624 31.78 21.16 0.95
N VAL A 625 31.09 20.05 0.71
CA VAL A 625 31.31 19.17 -0.45
C VAL A 625 30.01 18.91 -1.17
N VAL A 626 30.00 19.07 -2.49
CA VAL A 626 28.83 18.83 -3.33
C VAL A 626 29.14 17.79 -4.39
N TYR A 627 28.35 16.73 -4.45
CA TYR A 627 28.44 15.68 -5.47
C TYR A 627 27.30 15.85 -6.47
N MET A 628 27.63 15.93 -7.76
CA MET A 628 26.65 16.07 -8.84
C MET A 628 26.85 14.96 -9.88
N ASP A 629 25.91 14.03 -9.96
CA ASP A 629 25.96 12.96 -10.97
C ASP A 629 25.23 13.41 -12.24
N GLU A 630 25.99 13.69 -13.30
CA GLU A 630 25.52 14.15 -14.62
C GLU A 630 24.59 15.39 -14.58
N PRO A 631 24.99 16.53 -13.96
CA PRO A 631 24.11 17.67 -13.71
C PRO A 631 23.53 18.34 -14.96
N SER A 632 24.22 18.24 -16.10
CA SER A 632 23.86 18.89 -17.36
C SER A 632 22.96 18.06 -18.29
N THR A 633 22.67 16.79 -17.95
CA THR A 633 21.87 15.88 -18.78
C THR A 633 20.42 16.36 -18.88
N GLY A 634 19.89 16.37 -20.10
CA GLY A 634 18.50 16.80 -20.37
C GLY A 634 18.24 18.31 -20.29
N LEU A 635 19.28 19.15 -20.14
CA LEU A 635 19.17 20.61 -20.18
C LEU A 635 19.40 21.17 -21.58
N ASP A 636 18.59 22.16 -21.94
CA ASP A 636 18.82 23.03 -23.10
C ASP A 636 20.11 23.87 -22.95
N PRO A 637 20.68 24.39 -24.04
CA PRO A 637 21.96 25.12 -23.99
C PRO A 637 21.97 26.32 -23.03
N ALA A 638 20.87 27.07 -22.94
CA ALA A 638 20.78 28.24 -22.06
C ALA A 638 20.76 27.81 -20.58
N SER A 639 19.93 26.80 -20.25
CA SER A 639 19.90 26.23 -18.89
C SER A 639 21.24 25.59 -18.49
N ARG A 640 21.97 25.00 -19.44
CA ARG A 640 23.31 24.43 -19.17
C ARG A 640 24.33 25.51 -18.86
N LYS A 641 24.36 26.60 -19.63
CA LYS A 641 25.25 27.75 -19.35
C LYS A 641 24.97 28.33 -17.96
N MET A 642 23.70 28.51 -17.65
CA MET A 642 23.25 28.99 -16.36
C MET A 642 23.67 28.08 -15.19
N LEU A 643 23.52 26.76 -15.35
CA LEU A 643 23.99 25.78 -14.39
C LEU A 643 25.50 25.95 -14.12
N TRP A 644 26.31 26.07 -15.17
CA TRP A 644 27.76 26.26 -15.03
C TRP A 644 28.13 27.57 -14.37
N ASP A 645 27.40 28.65 -14.66
CA ASP A 645 27.59 29.93 -13.99
C ASP A 645 27.34 29.78 -12.49
N VAL A 646 26.26 29.10 -12.08
CA VAL A 646 25.96 28.84 -10.66
C VAL A 646 27.03 27.96 -10.01
N VAL A 647 27.46 26.87 -10.66
CA VAL A 647 28.51 25.98 -10.15
C VAL A 647 29.83 26.74 -9.97
N LYS A 648 30.18 27.62 -10.92
CA LYS A 648 31.39 28.45 -10.84
C LYS A 648 31.35 29.44 -9.67
N HIS A 649 30.20 30.02 -9.37
CA HIS A 649 30.03 30.88 -8.19
C HIS A 649 30.03 30.05 -6.90
N ALA A 650 29.35 28.90 -6.88
CA ALA A 650 29.28 28.03 -5.71
C ALA A 650 30.66 27.49 -5.32
N LYS A 651 31.53 27.20 -6.30
CA LYS A 651 32.90 26.68 -6.14
C LYS A 651 33.74 27.52 -5.17
N GLN A 652 33.54 28.83 -5.04
CA GLN A 652 34.47 29.71 -4.29
C GLN A 652 34.77 29.24 -2.87
N ASP A 653 33.77 28.70 -2.16
CA ASP A 653 33.88 28.32 -0.75
C ASP A 653 33.66 26.82 -0.50
N ARG A 654 33.57 25.98 -1.55
CA ARG A 654 33.23 24.56 -1.43
C ARG A 654 33.91 23.70 -2.50
N ALA A 655 34.12 22.44 -2.17
CA ALA A 655 34.58 21.45 -3.15
C ALA A 655 33.38 20.88 -3.93
N ILE A 656 33.48 20.81 -5.25
CA ILE A 656 32.42 20.25 -6.11
C ILE A 656 33.00 19.10 -6.93
N ILE A 657 32.35 17.94 -6.88
CA ILE A 657 32.68 16.77 -7.68
C ILE A 657 31.52 16.52 -8.63
N LEU A 658 31.80 16.50 -9.94
CA LEU A 658 30.79 16.29 -10.96
C LEU A 658 31.19 15.23 -11.97
N THR A 659 30.22 14.50 -12.48
CA THR A 659 30.43 13.49 -13.54
C THR A 659 29.85 13.96 -14.85
N SER A 660 30.52 13.61 -15.95
CA SER A 660 30.04 13.84 -17.30
C SER A 660 30.50 12.72 -18.23
N THR A 661 29.79 12.53 -19.33
CA THR A 661 30.02 11.49 -20.34
C THR A 661 30.69 12.04 -21.56
#